data_AF-A0AAD9G413-F1
#
_entry.id   AF-A0AAD9G413-F1
#
_cell.length_a   1.000
_cell.length_b   1.000
_cell.length_c   1.000
_cell.angle_alpha   90.00
_cell.angle_beta   90.00
_cell.angle_gamma   90.00
#
_symmetry.space_group_name_H-M   'P 1'
#
loop_
_entity.id
_entity.type
_entity.pdbx_description
1 polymer ?
#
loop_
_entity_poly.entity_id
_entity_poly.type
_entity_poly.pdbx_seq_one_letter_code
_entity_poly.pdbx_strand_id
1 'polypeptide(L)'
;MGIQLRKLMRSRVIVVFGATSRIGRSALEVLAAQEQVSVALVAAVESTKDPRVQRLKHVTNCFLVQCNFARGGEDSLRRAVRNADAVLLVPALSESGVRFSRRVIDAVAAEQVSRLVVISSILAAPELLARCRQEQNVKERPATEAVGTTLVDVAALEGYEAVEVHARANLPEPGRCVSLRIPLLMETLLYCRDELLFANRFIGCFERDTHVPCISVRDVGYAAAEVLANHKRKYEEVYRLTGGIGASCSPKELAYALTEFLGREIKYRKLNDADFLRVMKDKHTPDQVAQGTVGLRIFLEEHSESEASTKDSSRSQENAGGHTPKEADPRSLHLPDAFRSTSNFRLITKRDRMNPRHWLERHAAALFARTPQNQVQLFVVGSGEALFQDVSKFVASQVTAPSALPPREVGESAIPTVLPGRHSSHRGVDGGVHQAKVTLCTVKAAPGGSGRTRSSGVPLPPTVYQLEGAPPYPMANLLKQLSSLDVVLLIPPLRLGGKTCLDVVRAVVHAAVRANAWGVVLVSSIFVGSPTSQQSAILDQLEEIESCVKTSGVSYSIMRLPLFMEYFLALSHCEEGSESVENLAEEKHKVPPPGDAAELETRAQKDEGEEGEGEMSMPSPPSHLMWPLLEPSLASARIYLMSLEDAAKALVAAAFTFPLHRGKVKELYTSSVTMKEMQRTLQRHANKARPVRLSRVDALGEQPGREFWRVAYWPRAHTQQFLECAVEFARYAQTAVEASAAVGGDIDSTTMVLPVSQSFEDLTDIAPLTLDEWAENNSKRYTQVLAAH
;
A
#
# COMPACT_ATOMS: atom_id res chain seq x y z
N MET A 1 49.19 14.75 3.94
CA MET A 1 50.26 13.87 3.39
C MET A 1 49.73 13.21 2.12
N GLY A 2 50.36 13.41 0.97
CA GLY A 2 49.83 13.00 -0.34
C GLY A 2 50.06 11.52 -0.69
N ILE A 3 49.30 11.00 -1.65
CA ILE A 3 49.34 9.60 -2.12
C ILE A 3 50.76 9.19 -2.57
N GLN A 4 51.45 10.08 -3.29
CA GLN A 4 52.84 9.87 -3.74
C GLN A 4 53.81 9.61 -2.56
N LEU A 5 53.65 10.33 -1.44
CA LEU A 5 54.50 10.16 -0.25
C LEU A 5 54.26 8.80 0.43
N ARG A 6 53.04 8.25 0.36
CA ARG A 6 52.73 6.93 0.93
C ARG A 6 53.18 5.75 0.06
N LYS A 7 53.26 5.90 -1.27
CA LYS A 7 53.99 4.94 -2.12
C LYS A 7 55.48 4.91 -1.78
N LEU A 8 56.07 6.06 -1.49
CA LEU A 8 57.43 6.18 -0.92
C LEU A 8 57.57 5.41 0.41
N MET A 9 56.51 5.38 1.24
CA MET A 9 56.42 4.53 2.45
C MET A 9 55.86 3.12 2.20
N ARG A 10 55.90 2.61 0.96
CA ARG A 10 55.48 1.25 0.54
C ARG A 10 54.02 0.85 0.88
N SER A 11 53.14 1.81 1.20
CA SER A 11 51.73 1.51 1.48
C SER A 11 50.95 1.22 0.20
N ARG A 12 50.15 0.14 0.19
CA ARG A 12 49.30 -0.24 -0.95
C ARG A 12 48.16 0.76 -1.11
N VAL A 13 47.87 1.22 -2.32
CA VAL A 13 46.78 2.19 -2.60
C VAL A 13 45.57 1.43 -3.17
N ILE A 14 44.45 1.45 -2.45
CA ILE A 14 43.20 0.82 -2.88
C ILE A 14 42.13 1.89 -3.08
N VAL A 15 41.59 1.98 -4.29
CA VAL A 15 40.55 2.95 -4.66
C VAL A 15 39.19 2.26 -4.75
N VAL A 16 38.15 2.86 -4.17
CA VAL A 16 36.79 2.30 -4.15
C VAL A 16 35.82 3.28 -4.80
N PHE A 17 35.26 2.88 -5.94
CA PHE A 17 34.10 3.52 -6.55
C PHE A 17 32.81 2.90 -6.00
N GLY A 18 31.80 3.74 -5.78
CA GLY A 18 30.60 3.33 -5.03
C GLY A 18 30.86 3.19 -3.53
N ALA A 19 31.83 3.92 -2.97
CA ALA A 19 32.23 3.86 -1.56
C ALA A 19 31.09 4.12 -0.55
N THR A 20 30.05 4.87 -0.94
CA THR A 20 28.85 5.13 -0.12
C THR A 20 27.75 4.06 -0.25
N SER A 21 27.88 3.11 -1.18
CA SER A 21 26.99 1.94 -1.27
C SER A 21 27.22 1.03 -0.06
N ARG A 22 26.22 0.18 0.27
CA ARG A 22 26.35 -0.78 1.38
C ARG A 22 27.57 -1.70 1.20
N ILE A 23 27.82 -2.19 -0.01
CA ILE A 23 28.95 -3.08 -0.33
C ILE A 23 30.29 -2.32 -0.31
N GLY A 24 30.39 -1.16 -0.97
CA GLY A 24 31.62 -0.36 -1.00
C GLY A 24 32.05 0.12 0.39
N ARG A 25 31.08 0.53 1.22
CA ARG A 25 31.31 0.85 2.64
C ARG A 25 31.79 -0.37 3.42
N SER A 26 31.12 -1.51 3.27
CA SER A 26 31.49 -2.76 3.93
C SER A 26 32.92 -3.19 3.59
N ALA A 27 33.31 -3.14 2.32
CA ALA A 27 34.69 -3.43 1.89
C ALA A 27 35.72 -2.47 2.51
N LEU A 28 35.43 -1.16 2.57
CA LEU A 28 36.31 -0.18 3.23
C LEU A 28 36.41 -0.41 4.74
N GLU A 29 35.32 -0.72 5.43
CA GLU A 29 35.31 -1.06 6.86
C GLU A 29 36.05 -2.38 7.16
N VAL A 30 36.00 -3.36 6.26
CA VAL A 30 36.80 -4.59 6.38
C VAL A 30 38.28 -4.28 6.17
N LEU A 31 38.65 -3.55 5.11
CA LEU A 31 40.05 -3.22 4.83
C LEU A 31 40.67 -2.33 5.92
N ALA A 32 39.92 -1.38 6.47
CA ALA A 32 40.39 -0.50 7.55
C ALA A 32 40.66 -1.26 8.86
N ALA A 33 40.00 -2.41 9.07
CA ALA A 33 40.19 -3.27 10.23
C ALA A 33 41.32 -4.31 10.07
N GLN A 34 42.04 -4.33 8.93
CA GLN A 34 43.17 -5.24 8.71
C GLN A 34 44.49 -4.62 9.18
N GLU A 35 44.91 -4.95 10.41
CA GLU A 35 46.16 -4.44 10.99
C GLU A 35 47.45 -4.89 10.25
N GLN A 36 47.38 -6.00 9.51
CA GLN A 36 48.55 -6.68 8.94
C GLN A 36 49.08 -6.08 7.61
N VAL A 37 48.40 -5.09 7.03
CA VAL A 37 48.79 -4.49 5.74
C VAL A 37 48.69 -2.97 5.81
N SER A 38 49.78 -2.24 5.53
CA SER A 38 49.72 -0.79 5.43
C SER A 38 49.01 -0.37 4.13
N VAL A 39 47.70 -0.18 4.21
CA VAL A 39 46.84 0.22 3.08
C VAL A 39 46.45 1.70 3.20
N ALA A 40 46.60 2.44 2.11
CA ALA A 40 46.00 3.75 1.90
C ALA A 40 44.66 3.55 1.18
N LEU A 41 43.56 3.69 1.90
CA LEU A 41 42.20 3.57 1.36
C LEU A 41 41.76 4.90 0.75
N VAL A 42 41.21 4.85 -0.47
CA VAL A 42 40.69 6.01 -1.19
C VAL A 42 39.23 5.77 -1.57
N ALA A 43 38.33 6.62 -1.09
CA ALA A 43 36.93 6.65 -1.52
C ALA A 43 36.78 7.65 -2.67
N ALA A 44 36.46 7.14 -3.87
CA ALA A 44 36.16 7.93 -5.05
C ALA A 44 34.67 8.27 -5.08
N VAL A 45 34.34 9.57 -5.01
CA VAL A 45 32.98 10.07 -4.76
C VAL A 45 32.67 11.30 -5.61
N GLU A 46 31.40 11.51 -5.95
CA GLU A 46 30.94 12.69 -6.69
C GLU A 46 31.05 13.99 -5.89
N SER A 47 30.71 13.93 -4.60
CA SER A 47 30.80 15.05 -3.67
C SER A 47 31.46 14.63 -2.36
N THR A 48 32.54 15.30 -2.00
CA THR A 48 33.21 15.13 -0.71
C THR A 48 32.44 15.78 0.44
N LYS A 49 31.44 16.63 0.15
CA LYS A 49 30.62 17.33 1.15
C LYS A 49 29.41 16.51 1.63
N ASP A 50 29.10 15.37 0.99
CA ASP A 50 27.99 14.50 1.41
C ASP A 50 28.21 14.00 2.87
N PRO A 51 27.24 14.19 3.80
CA PRO A 51 27.34 13.73 5.17
C PRO A 51 27.62 12.21 5.32
N ARG A 52 27.18 11.38 4.36
CA ARG A 52 27.47 9.94 4.31
C ARG A 52 28.95 9.69 4.08
N VAL A 53 29.58 10.47 3.20
CA VAL A 53 31.01 10.40 2.87
C VAL A 53 31.86 10.86 4.05
N GLN A 54 31.48 11.92 4.74
CA GLN A 54 32.20 12.37 5.94
C GLN A 54 32.12 11.34 7.06
N ARG A 55 30.94 10.74 7.33
CA ARG A 55 30.81 9.62 8.28
C ARG A 55 31.68 8.42 7.89
N LEU A 56 31.72 8.06 6.60
CA LEU A 56 32.58 6.98 6.09
C LEU A 56 34.08 7.28 6.33
N LYS A 57 34.51 8.52 6.08
CA LYS A 57 35.89 8.97 6.37
C LYS A 57 36.23 8.85 7.85
N HIS A 58 35.33 9.27 8.75
CA HIS A 58 35.56 9.14 10.19
C HIS A 58 35.68 7.69 10.66
N VAL A 59 34.87 6.77 10.10
CA VAL A 59 34.89 5.34 10.49
C VAL A 59 36.09 4.59 9.90
N THR A 60 36.52 4.92 8.67
CA THR A 60 37.52 4.11 7.93
C THR A 60 38.88 4.81 7.75
N ASN A 61 39.01 6.05 8.19
CA ASN A 61 40.19 6.92 7.98
C ASN A 61 40.65 7.01 6.51
N CYS A 62 39.71 6.88 5.57
CA CYS A 62 40.00 6.89 4.14
C CYS A 62 40.26 8.31 3.59
N PHE A 63 41.03 8.38 2.51
CA PHE A 63 41.17 9.60 1.72
C PHE A 63 39.94 9.77 0.83
N LEU A 64 39.47 11.01 0.69
CA LEU A 64 38.36 11.34 -0.20
C LEU A 64 38.92 11.95 -1.49
N VAL A 65 38.54 11.39 -2.63
CA VAL A 65 38.85 11.97 -3.94
C VAL A 65 37.54 12.31 -4.64
N GLN A 66 37.40 13.58 -5.03
CA GLN A 66 36.26 14.02 -5.82
C GLN A 66 36.43 13.61 -7.28
N CYS A 67 35.39 13.04 -7.85
CA CYS A 67 35.37 12.56 -9.23
C CYS A 67 34.19 13.16 -9.98
N ASN A 68 34.44 13.74 -11.16
CA ASN A 68 33.36 14.08 -12.08
C ASN A 68 32.83 12.79 -12.74
N PHE A 69 31.59 12.42 -12.43
CA PHE A 69 30.91 11.24 -13.00
C PHE A 69 30.19 11.55 -14.33
N ALA A 70 30.04 12.82 -14.72
CA ALA A 70 29.44 13.22 -16.00
C ALA A 70 30.40 13.00 -17.20
N ARG A 71 29.90 13.14 -18.43
CA ARG A 71 30.69 13.10 -19.67
C ARG A 71 31.72 14.25 -19.67
N GLY A 72 32.96 13.99 -20.08
CA GLY A 72 34.07 14.95 -19.92
C GLY A 72 34.78 14.86 -18.55
N GLY A 73 34.41 13.88 -17.73
CA GLY A 73 35.00 13.61 -16.42
C GLY A 73 36.19 12.64 -16.44
N GLU A 74 36.63 12.16 -17.61
CA GLU A 74 37.54 11.03 -17.76
C GLU A 74 38.90 11.28 -17.08
N ASP A 75 39.46 12.49 -17.19
CA ASP A 75 40.69 12.89 -16.48
C ASP A 75 40.51 12.98 -14.95
N SER A 76 39.28 13.16 -14.47
CA SER A 76 38.97 13.08 -13.04
C SER A 76 39.02 11.63 -12.55
N LEU A 77 38.58 10.67 -13.37
CA LEU A 77 38.65 9.24 -13.05
C LEU A 77 40.09 8.73 -13.12
N ARG A 78 40.83 9.09 -14.17
CA ARG A 78 42.27 8.78 -14.30
C ARG A 78 43.07 9.31 -13.11
N ARG A 79 42.88 10.57 -12.70
CA ARG A 79 43.53 11.13 -11.50
C ARG A 79 43.16 10.41 -10.21
N ALA A 80 41.97 9.82 -10.11
CA ALA A 80 41.54 9.08 -8.93
C ALA A 80 42.15 7.67 -8.83
N VAL A 81 42.34 6.99 -9.97
CA VAL A 81 42.99 5.65 -10.02
C VAL A 81 44.49 5.70 -10.28
N ARG A 82 45.04 6.87 -10.59
CA ARG A 82 46.48 7.10 -10.74
C ARG A 82 47.23 6.59 -9.51
N ASN A 83 48.21 5.71 -9.75
CA ASN A 83 48.96 5.02 -8.71
C ASN A 83 48.17 4.06 -7.81
N ALA A 84 46.93 3.70 -8.12
CA ALA A 84 46.26 2.60 -7.43
C ALA A 84 46.97 1.27 -7.72
N ASP A 85 47.07 0.40 -6.71
CA ASP A 85 47.51 -0.99 -6.88
C ASP A 85 46.30 -1.91 -7.10
N ALA A 86 45.13 -1.53 -6.54
CA ALA A 86 43.84 -2.19 -6.77
C ALA A 86 42.67 -1.18 -6.80
N VAL A 87 41.65 -1.49 -7.59
CA VAL A 87 40.38 -0.75 -7.63
C VAL A 87 39.19 -1.68 -7.36
N LEU A 88 38.27 -1.25 -6.51
CA LEU A 88 36.92 -1.81 -6.39
C LEU A 88 35.94 -0.96 -7.18
N LEU A 89 35.18 -1.60 -8.07
CA LEU A 89 34.05 -1.02 -8.78
C LEU A 89 32.76 -1.70 -8.30
N VAL A 90 31.91 -0.94 -7.61
CA VAL A 90 30.50 -1.31 -7.39
C VAL A 90 29.68 -0.61 -8.48
N PRO A 91 29.18 -1.33 -9.51
CA PRO A 91 28.47 -0.71 -10.63
C PRO A 91 27.17 -0.05 -10.19
N ALA A 92 26.85 1.08 -10.80
CA ALA A 92 25.48 1.61 -10.84
C ALA A 92 24.79 1.06 -12.10
N LEU A 93 23.56 0.57 -11.97
CA LEU A 93 22.89 -0.24 -13.00
C LEU A 93 21.93 0.55 -13.90
N SER A 94 21.79 1.87 -13.68
CA SER A 94 21.18 2.75 -14.66
C SER A 94 22.03 2.79 -15.93
N GLU A 95 21.45 3.15 -17.07
CA GLU A 95 22.20 3.32 -18.32
C GLU A 95 23.39 4.29 -18.16
N SER A 96 23.18 5.40 -17.44
CA SER A 96 24.24 6.35 -17.04
C SER A 96 25.31 5.71 -16.14
N GLY A 97 24.92 4.80 -15.25
CA GLY A 97 25.79 4.04 -14.36
C GLY A 97 26.64 3.00 -15.09
N VAL A 98 26.11 2.34 -16.12
CA VAL A 98 26.86 1.44 -17.01
C VAL A 98 27.90 2.23 -17.80
N ARG A 99 27.51 3.35 -18.43
CA ARG A 99 28.45 4.27 -19.12
C ARG A 99 29.53 4.84 -18.18
N PHE A 100 29.19 5.10 -16.92
CA PHE A 100 30.15 5.50 -15.90
C PHE A 100 31.12 4.36 -15.55
N SER A 101 30.60 3.15 -15.32
CA SER A 101 31.38 1.95 -14.98
C SER A 101 32.39 1.59 -16.07
N ARG A 102 32.00 1.69 -17.35
CA ARG A 102 32.92 1.54 -18.50
C ARG A 102 34.07 2.54 -18.45
N ARG A 103 33.81 3.83 -18.19
CA ARG A 103 34.87 4.85 -18.09
C ARG A 103 35.79 4.70 -16.88
N VAL A 104 35.31 4.09 -15.79
CA VAL A 104 36.19 3.68 -14.68
C VAL A 104 37.13 2.56 -15.13
N ILE A 105 36.62 1.57 -15.86
CA ILE A 105 37.46 0.50 -16.46
C ILE A 105 38.50 1.09 -17.42
N ASP A 106 38.10 2.02 -18.30
CA ASP A 106 39.00 2.69 -19.25
C ASP A 106 40.13 3.45 -18.51
N ALA A 107 39.82 4.10 -17.40
CA ALA A 107 40.81 4.77 -16.55
C ALA A 107 41.75 3.78 -15.85
N VAL A 108 41.22 2.64 -15.38
CA VAL A 108 41.97 1.54 -14.75
C VAL A 108 42.92 0.86 -15.74
N ALA A 109 42.50 0.69 -16.99
CA ALA A 109 43.34 0.19 -18.07
C ALA A 109 44.45 1.20 -18.43
N ALA A 110 44.09 2.48 -18.63
CA ALA A 110 45.02 3.54 -19.02
C ALA A 110 46.11 3.83 -17.97
N GLU A 111 45.77 3.84 -16.67
CA GLU A 111 46.73 4.04 -15.57
C GLU A 111 47.36 2.69 -15.10
N GLN A 112 47.21 1.61 -15.89
CA GLN A 112 47.84 0.29 -15.71
C GLN A 112 47.67 -0.36 -14.33
N VAL A 113 46.49 -0.21 -13.72
CA VAL A 113 46.26 -0.74 -12.36
C VAL A 113 46.26 -2.28 -12.36
N SER A 114 46.94 -2.87 -11.37
CA SER A 114 47.24 -4.31 -11.30
C SER A 114 46.04 -5.19 -10.91
N ARG A 115 45.00 -4.62 -10.29
CA ARG A 115 43.76 -5.32 -9.97
C ARG A 115 42.53 -4.42 -10.15
N LEU A 116 41.53 -4.93 -10.87
CA LEU A 116 40.15 -4.49 -10.79
C LEU A 116 39.31 -5.59 -10.13
N VAL A 117 38.50 -5.23 -9.14
CA VAL A 117 37.44 -6.08 -8.60
C VAL A 117 36.11 -5.46 -8.97
N VAL A 118 35.26 -6.23 -9.65
CA VAL A 118 33.92 -5.80 -10.06
C VAL A 118 32.89 -6.54 -9.22
N ILE A 119 32.01 -5.82 -8.53
CA ILE A 119 30.82 -6.44 -7.92
C ILE A 119 29.78 -6.68 -9.00
N SER A 120 29.32 -7.91 -9.15
CA SER A 120 28.40 -8.33 -10.20
C SER A 120 27.24 -9.17 -9.65
N SER A 121 26.21 -9.43 -10.44
CA SER A 121 25.11 -10.33 -10.08
C SER A 121 25.40 -11.76 -10.53
N ILE A 122 24.90 -12.76 -9.79
CA ILE A 122 24.84 -14.15 -10.25
C ILE A 122 24.07 -14.28 -11.58
N LEU A 123 23.06 -13.43 -11.78
CA LEU A 123 22.26 -13.38 -13.01
C LEU A 123 23.03 -12.87 -14.23
N ALA A 124 24.23 -12.28 -14.06
CA ALA A 124 25.11 -11.91 -15.18
C ALA A 124 25.81 -13.11 -15.84
N ALA A 125 25.44 -14.33 -15.44
CA ALA A 125 25.94 -15.55 -16.04
C ALA A 125 25.28 -15.79 -17.42
N PRO A 126 26.07 -15.98 -18.51
CA PRO A 126 25.51 -16.10 -19.86
C PRO A 126 24.45 -17.21 -20.01
N GLU A 127 24.61 -18.29 -19.24
CA GLU A 127 23.68 -19.43 -19.21
C GLU A 127 22.31 -19.06 -18.63
N LEU A 128 22.27 -18.07 -17.74
CA LEU A 128 21.05 -17.55 -17.10
C LEU A 128 20.42 -16.45 -17.97
N LEU A 129 21.22 -15.53 -18.50
CA LEU A 129 20.74 -14.45 -19.38
C LEU A 129 20.13 -14.98 -20.68
N ALA A 130 20.70 -16.05 -21.26
CA ALA A 130 20.15 -16.67 -22.46
C ALA A 130 18.72 -17.20 -22.23
N ARG A 131 18.41 -17.72 -21.04
CA ARG A 131 17.07 -18.20 -20.66
C ARG A 131 16.08 -17.06 -20.47
N CYS A 132 16.46 -16.04 -19.69
CA CYS A 132 15.63 -14.83 -19.51
C CYS A 132 15.27 -14.16 -20.85
N ARG A 133 16.21 -14.14 -21.82
CA ARG A 133 15.96 -13.64 -23.19
C ARG A 133 15.04 -14.56 -24.02
N GLN A 134 15.05 -15.87 -23.79
CA GLN A 134 14.17 -16.83 -24.49
C GLN A 134 12.72 -16.75 -24.00
N GLU A 135 12.50 -16.66 -22.69
CA GLU A 135 11.16 -16.62 -22.08
C GLU A 135 10.35 -15.38 -22.50
N GLN A 136 11.01 -14.23 -22.68
CA GLN A 136 10.36 -13.00 -23.17
C GLN A 136 9.84 -13.15 -24.61
N ASN A 137 10.63 -13.79 -25.49
CA ASN A 137 10.22 -14.03 -26.89
C ASN A 137 9.07 -15.05 -27.02
N VAL A 138 8.78 -15.84 -25.98
CA VAL A 138 7.69 -16.83 -25.97
C VAL A 138 6.39 -16.24 -25.38
N LYS A 139 6.47 -15.10 -24.69
CA LYS A 139 5.32 -14.43 -24.03
C LYS A 139 4.76 -13.21 -24.80
N GLU A 140 5.01 -13.10 -26.11
CA GLU A 140 4.22 -12.20 -26.98
C GLU A 140 2.76 -12.72 -27.10
N ARG A 141 1.92 -12.31 -26.15
CA ARG A 141 0.46 -12.48 -26.21
C ARG A 141 -0.19 -11.43 -27.13
N PRO A 142 -1.42 -11.67 -27.62
CA PRO A 142 -2.15 -10.73 -28.47
C PRO A 142 -2.35 -9.35 -27.81
N ALA A 143 -2.51 -8.33 -28.65
CA ALA A 143 -2.32 -6.91 -28.30
C ALA A 143 -3.38 -6.26 -27.37
N THR A 144 -4.21 -7.03 -26.65
CA THR A 144 -5.34 -6.51 -25.86
C THR A 144 -5.14 -6.50 -24.34
N GLU A 145 -4.07 -7.09 -23.78
CA GLU A 145 -3.77 -7.05 -22.33
C GLU A 145 -2.33 -6.57 -22.01
N ALA A 146 -1.68 -5.85 -22.94
CA ALA A 146 -0.26 -5.50 -22.85
C ALA A 146 0.04 -4.25 -21.97
N VAL A 147 -0.31 -4.29 -20.69
CA VAL A 147 0.21 -3.31 -19.70
C VAL A 147 1.48 -3.85 -19.03
N GLY A 148 2.63 -3.59 -19.65
CA GLY A 148 3.83 -3.24 -18.87
C GLY A 148 4.92 -4.28 -18.62
N THR A 149 5.21 -5.21 -19.52
CA THR A 149 6.60 -5.72 -19.65
C THR A 149 7.37 -4.80 -20.59
N THR A 150 8.28 -3.99 -20.06
CA THR A 150 8.98 -2.96 -20.85
C THR A 150 10.41 -3.40 -21.16
N LEU A 151 10.97 -2.90 -22.27
CA LEU A 151 12.37 -3.09 -22.68
C LEU A 151 13.42 -2.76 -21.58
N VAL A 152 13.00 -2.12 -20.49
CA VAL A 152 13.84 -1.79 -19.32
C VAL A 152 14.23 -3.03 -18.51
N ASP A 153 13.41 -4.10 -18.51
CA ASP A 153 13.61 -5.28 -17.65
C ASP A 153 14.90 -6.05 -17.97
N VAL A 154 15.31 -6.05 -19.24
CA VAL A 154 16.55 -6.70 -19.71
C VAL A 154 17.78 -5.82 -19.46
N ALA A 155 17.64 -4.51 -19.65
CA ALA A 155 18.73 -3.53 -19.56
C ALA A 155 19.42 -3.53 -18.18
N ALA A 156 18.70 -3.89 -17.12
CA ALA A 156 19.23 -4.05 -15.76
C ALA A 156 20.25 -5.20 -15.63
N LEU A 157 19.88 -6.37 -16.18
CA LEU A 157 20.69 -7.59 -16.15
C LEU A 157 21.86 -7.50 -17.14
N GLU A 158 21.58 -6.93 -18.32
CA GLU A 158 22.59 -6.53 -19.29
C GLU A 158 23.55 -5.49 -18.73
N GLY A 159 23.13 -4.66 -17.76
CA GLY A 159 24.00 -3.70 -17.10
C GLY A 159 25.20 -4.34 -16.39
N TYR A 160 25.00 -5.48 -15.73
CA TYR A 160 26.11 -6.24 -15.14
C TYR A 160 26.94 -6.97 -16.21
N GLU A 161 26.30 -7.65 -17.18
CA GLU A 161 26.98 -8.35 -18.28
C GLU A 161 27.86 -7.36 -19.08
N ALA A 162 27.32 -6.21 -19.45
CA ALA A 162 27.99 -5.16 -20.22
C ALA A 162 29.21 -4.56 -19.50
N VAL A 163 29.21 -4.54 -18.16
CA VAL A 163 30.35 -4.11 -17.36
C VAL A 163 31.40 -5.22 -17.27
N GLU A 164 30.99 -6.48 -17.06
CA GLU A 164 31.93 -7.63 -17.05
C GLU A 164 32.60 -7.87 -18.41
N VAL A 165 31.85 -7.77 -19.51
CA VAL A 165 32.36 -7.92 -20.88
C VAL A 165 33.33 -6.79 -21.21
N HIS A 166 32.98 -5.54 -20.89
CA HIS A 166 33.88 -4.39 -21.10
C HIS A 166 35.15 -4.48 -20.24
N ALA A 167 35.04 -4.98 -19.00
CA ALA A 167 36.17 -5.20 -18.12
C ALA A 167 37.13 -6.26 -18.68
N ARG A 168 36.63 -7.42 -19.11
CA ARG A 168 37.45 -8.49 -19.69
C ARG A 168 38.09 -8.07 -21.02
N ALA A 169 37.37 -7.33 -21.87
CA ALA A 169 37.91 -6.84 -23.14
C ALA A 169 39.08 -5.85 -22.97
N ASN A 170 39.03 -4.98 -21.96
CA ASN A 170 40.07 -3.96 -21.71
C ASN A 170 41.16 -4.41 -20.73
N LEU A 171 40.95 -5.50 -19.99
CA LEU A 171 41.89 -6.06 -19.00
C LEU A 171 42.04 -7.58 -19.21
N PRO A 172 42.54 -8.04 -20.37
CA PRO A 172 42.55 -9.47 -20.76
C PRO A 172 43.59 -10.32 -20.02
N GLU A 173 44.39 -9.73 -19.13
CA GLU A 173 45.40 -10.44 -18.36
C GLU A 173 44.75 -11.29 -17.24
N PRO A 174 45.00 -12.63 -17.20
CA PRO A 174 44.30 -13.52 -16.26
C PRO A 174 44.39 -13.08 -14.80
N GLY A 175 43.23 -12.88 -14.19
CA GLY A 175 43.10 -12.43 -12.80
C GLY A 175 43.41 -10.94 -12.55
N ARG A 176 43.71 -10.14 -13.59
CA ARG A 176 43.78 -8.66 -13.46
C ARG A 176 42.40 -8.07 -13.20
N CYS A 177 41.37 -8.56 -13.88
CA CYS A 177 39.98 -8.35 -13.51
C CYS A 177 39.44 -9.56 -12.73
N VAL A 178 38.72 -9.31 -11.64
CA VAL A 178 38.03 -10.33 -10.83
C VAL A 178 36.59 -9.89 -10.59
N SER A 179 35.62 -10.61 -11.18
CA SER A 179 34.19 -10.39 -11.00
C SER A 179 33.67 -11.22 -9.82
N LEU A 180 33.09 -10.56 -8.81
CA LEU A 180 32.42 -11.18 -7.67
C LEU A 180 30.91 -11.18 -7.92
N ARG A 181 30.40 -12.29 -8.48
CA ARG A 181 28.98 -12.48 -8.80
C ARG A 181 28.20 -12.89 -7.55
N ILE A 182 27.41 -11.98 -6.99
CA ILE A 182 26.64 -12.20 -5.76
C ILE A 182 25.20 -12.68 -6.02
N PRO A 183 24.64 -13.55 -5.16
CA PRO A 183 23.21 -13.82 -5.13
C PRO A 183 22.45 -12.67 -4.43
N LEU A 184 21.19 -12.89 -4.04
CA LEU A 184 20.38 -11.86 -3.37
C LEU A 184 21.04 -11.41 -2.05
N LEU A 185 21.00 -10.12 -1.74
CA LEU A 185 21.50 -9.63 -0.45
C LEU A 185 20.48 -9.91 0.66
N MET A 186 20.94 -10.39 1.82
CA MET A 186 20.10 -10.52 3.03
C MET A 186 19.51 -9.15 3.42
N GLU A 187 20.29 -8.10 3.24
CA GLU A 187 19.91 -6.70 3.46
C GLU A 187 18.82 -6.17 2.52
N THR A 188 18.36 -6.94 1.51
CA THR A 188 17.16 -6.64 0.72
C THR A 188 15.90 -6.64 1.59
N LEU A 189 15.88 -7.40 2.69
CA LEU A 189 14.78 -7.39 3.66
C LEU A 189 14.51 -6.00 4.26
N LEU A 190 15.50 -5.09 4.23
CA LEU A 190 15.33 -3.71 4.69
C LEU A 190 14.33 -2.89 3.85
N TYR A 191 14.01 -3.27 2.62
CA TYR A 191 12.91 -2.65 1.87
C TYR A 191 11.53 -2.98 2.49
N CYS A 192 11.44 -4.10 3.23
CA CYS A 192 10.27 -4.49 4.01
C CYS A 192 10.34 -4.03 5.47
N ARG A 193 11.31 -3.21 5.89
CA ARG A 193 11.50 -2.81 7.29
C ARG A 193 10.21 -2.25 7.91
N ASP A 194 9.53 -1.36 7.22
CA ASP A 194 8.35 -0.69 7.77
C ASP A 194 7.12 -1.62 7.74
N GLU A 195 7.02 -2.56 6.78
CA GLU A 195 6.01 -3.64 6.81
C GLU A 195 6.22 -4.53 8.04
N LEU A 196 7.48 -4.89 8.35
CA LEU A 196 7.84 -5.73 9.49
C LEU A 196 7.59 -5.03 10.82
N LEU A 197 7.83 -3.72 10.89
CA LEU A 197 7.58 -2.90 12.09
C LEU A 197 6.09 -2.71 12.34
N PHE A 198 5.33 -2.30 11.32
CA PHE A 198 3.97 -1.81 11.51
C PHE A 198 2.91 -2.86 11.17
N ALA A 199 3.04 -3.56 10.04
CA ALA A 199 2.05 -4.54 9.55
C ALA A 199 2.41 -6.01 9.85
N ASN A 200 3.47 -6.28 10.63
CA ASN A 200 3.93 -7.63 11.01
C ASN A 200 4.08 -8.59 9.81
N ARG A 201 4.50 -8.07 8.66
CA ARG A 201 4.65 -8.85 7.44
C ARG A 201 5.83 -8.39 6.60
N PHE A 202 6.19 -9.19 5.61
CA PHE A 202 7.07 -8.75 4.53
C PHE A 202 6.55 -9.28 3.20
N ILE A 203 6.93 -8.58 2.13
CA ILE A 203 6.48 -8.84 0.77
C ILE A 203 7.61 -9.43 -0.08
N GLY A 204 7.24 -10.17 -1.12
CA GLY A 204 8.17 -10.70 -2.13
C GLY A 204 7.40 -11.29 -3.31
N CYS A 205 8.11 -11.65 -4.37
CA CYS A 205 7.52 -12.31 -5.54
C CYS A 205 7.68 -13.85 -5.51
N PHE A 206 8.60 -14.40 -4.72
CA PHE A 206 8.87 -15.85 -4.62
C PHE A 206 7.72 -16.66 -4.00
N GLU A 207 7.56 -17.91 -4.39
CA GLU A 207 6.72 -18.88 -3.69
C GLU A 207 7.20 -19.15 -2.26
N ARG A 208 6.26 -19.55 -1.39
CA ARG A 208 6.48 -19.65 0.06
C ARG A 208 7.63 -20.59 0.44
N ASP A 209 7.80 -21.68 -0.32
CA ASP A 209 8.81 -22.72 -0.12
C ASP A 209 10.02 -22.58 -1.09
N THR A 210 10.07 -21.57 -1.98
CA THR A 210 11.21 -21.35 -2.89
C THR A 210 12.46 -20.96 -2.12
N HIS A 211 13.49 -21.81 -2.11
CA HIS A 211 14.76 -21.51 -1.46
C HIS A 211 15.57 -20.47 -2.23
N VAL A 212 15.56 -19.22 -1.76
CA VAL A 212 16.29 -18.12 -2.40
C VAL A 212 17.73 -18.08 -1.88
N PRO A 213 18.76 -18.23 -2.74
CA PRO A 213 20.16 -18.13 -2.33
C PRO A 213 20.48 -16.68 -1.96
N CYS A 214 21.16 -16.48 -0.83
CA CYS A 214 21.52 -15.12 -0.39
C CYS A 214 22.88 -15.02 0.31
N ILE A 215 23.36 -13.79 0.44
CA ILE A 215 24.65 -13.43 1.07
C ILE A 215 24.49 -12.14 1.88
N SER A 216 25.24 -12.01 2.98
CA SER A 216 25.30 -10.74 3.72
C SER A 216 26.21 -9.74 3.00
N VAL A 217 25.86 -8.45 3.04
CA VAL A 217 26.75 -7.36 2.57
C VAL A 217 28.12 -7.40 3.28
N ARG A 218 28.18 -7.90 4.51
CA ARG A 218 29.45 -8.04 5.24
C ARG A 218 30.36 -9.11 4.61
N ASP A 219 29.79 -10.24 4.19
CA ASP A 219 30.53 -11.29 3.49
C ASP A 219 31.00 -10.85 2.11
N VAL A 220 30.16 -10.14 1.34
CA VAL A 220 30.62 -9.52 0.07
C VAL A 220 31.79 -8.57 0.33
N GLY A 221 31.74 -7.80 1.42
CA GLY A 221 32.84 -6.95 1.89
C GLY A 221 34.13 -7.73 2.20
N TYR A 222 34.02 -8.89 2.88
CA TYR A 222 35.18 -9.76 3.14
C TYR A 222 35.78 -10.34 1.86
N ALA A 223 34.97 -10.81 0.92
CA ALA A 223 35.44 -11.35 -0.36
C ALA A 223 36.13 -10.28 -1.21
N ALA A 224 35.55 -9.08 -1.31
CA ALA A 224 36.16 -7.95 -2.01
C ALA A 224 37.48 -7.52 -1.37
N ALA A 225 37.50 -7.34 -0.04
CA ALA A 225 38.71 -6.92 0.69
C ALA A 225 39.88 -7.88 0.50
N GLU A 226 39.65 -9.20 0.54
CA GLU A 226 40.70 -10.22 0.34
C GLU A 226 41.32 -10.17 -1.06
N VAL A 227 40.50 -10.00 -2.11
CA VAL A 227 40.99 -9.88 -3.49
C VAL A 227 41.75 -8.57 -3.71
N LEU A 228 41.26 -7.45 -3.16
CA LEU A 228 41.87 -6.12 -3.26
C LEU A 228 43.19 -6.05 -2.49
N ALA A 229 43.24 -6.57 -1.27
CA ALA A 229 44.43 -6.57 -0.43
C ALA A 229 45.57 -7.33 -1.12
N ASN A 230 45.27 -8.47 -1.75
CA ASN A 230 46.26 -9.41 -2.30
C ASN A 230 46.39 -9.33 -3.84
N HIS A 231 46.61 -8.12 -4.39
CA HIS A 231 46.75 -7.86 -5.84
C HIS A 231 47.84 -8.67 -6.59
N LYS A 232 48.80 -9.31 -5.90
CA LYS A 232 49.82 -10.18 -6.52
C LYS A 232 49.45 -11.67 -6.54
N ARG A 233 48.41 -12.08 -5.80
CA ARG A 233 47.91 -13.47 -5.80
C ARG A 233 47.22 -13.74 -7.14
N LYS A 234 47.37 -14.96 -7.67
CA LYS A 234 46.58 -15.42 -8.81
C LYS A 234 45.15 -15.70 -8.34
N TYR A 235 44.18 -15.19 -9.09
CA TYR A 235 42.75 -15.38 -8.87
C TYR A 235 42.10 -15.77 -10.20
N GLU A 236 40.99 -16.48 -10.12
CA GLU A 236 40.09 -16.71 -11.25
C GLU A 236 39.39 -15.40 -11.64
N GLU A 237 38.98 -15.29 -12.90
CA GLU A 237 38.32 -14.09 -13.42
C GLU A 237 36.91 -13.88 -12.84
N VAL A 238 36.22 -14.95 -12.44
CA VAL A 238 34.82 -14.91 -11.99
C VAL A 238 34.61 -15.82 -10.79
N TYR A 239 34.27 -15.24 -9.64
CA TYR A 239 33.79 -15.99 -8.49
C TYR A 239 32.30 -15.78 -8.30
N ARG A 240 31.53 -16.87 -8.45
CA ARG A 240 30.16 -16.95 -7.94
C ARG A 240 30.23 -17.01 -6.40
N LEU A 241 29.60 -16.09 -5.68
CA LEU A 241 29.56 -16.07 -4.21
C LEU A 241 28.26 -16.69 -3.68
N THR A 242 27.83 -17.78 -4.32
CA THR A 242 26.72 -18.63 -3.88
C THR A 242 27.17 -19.56 -2.75
N GLY A 243 26.29 -20.45 -2.31
CA GLY A 243 26.65 -21.63 -1.52
C GLY A 243 25.51 -22.64 -1.59
N GLY A 244 25.72 -23.84 -1.06
CA GLY A 244 24.69 -24.89 -1.05
C GLY A 244 23.52 -24.57 -0.14
N ILE A 245 22.73 -25.58 0.22
CA ILE A 245 21.45 -25.44 0.91
C ILE A 245 21.52 -24.52 2.17
N GLY A 246 22.60 -24.54 2.96
CA GLY A 246 22.82 -23.61 4.08
C GLY A 246 23.09 -22.13 3.70
N ALA A 247 22.97 -21.76 2.43
CA ALA A 247 23.09 -20.42 1.86
C ALA A 247 21.74 -19.79 1.49
N SER A 248 20.71 -20.62 1.36
CA SER A 248 19.39 -20.18 0.95
C SER A 248 18.44 -20.17 2.12
N CYS A 249 17.35 -19.42 1.97
CA CYS A 249 16.19 -19.52 2.83
C CYS A 249 14.94 -19.35 1.97
N SER A 250 13.91 -20.11 2.26
CA SER A 250 12.57 -19.87 1.76
C SER A 250 11.91 -18.69 2.49
N PRO A 251 10.95 -17.98 1.86
CA PRO A 251 10.15 -16.98 2.55
C PRO A 251 9.44 -17.53 3.81
N LYS A 252 9.05 -18.81 3.81
CA LYS A 252 8.47 -19.49 4.98
C LYS A 252 9.47 -19.67 6.14
N GLU A 253 10.70 -20.10 5.87
CA GLU A 253 11.76 -20.17 6.89
C GLU A 253 12.12 -18.78 7.44
N LEU A 254 12.16 -17.78 6.55
CA LEU A 254 12.40 -16.38 6.91
C LEU A 254 11.28 -15.84 7.82
N ALA A 255 10.01 -16.11 7.50
CA ALA A 255 8.85 -15.76 8.32
C ALA A 255 8.89 -16.45 9.70
N TYR A 256 9.25 -17.74 9.73
CA TYR A 256 9.41 -18.49 10.99
C TYR A 256 10.53 -17.92 11.87
N ALA A 257 11.72 -17.70 11.30
CA ALA A 257 12.86 -17.14 12.02
C ALA A 257 12.58 -15.70 12.52
N LEU A 258 11.94 -14.86 11.71
CA LEU A 258 11.50 -13.53 12.15
C LEU A 258 10.45 -13.60 13.26
N THR A 259 9.52 -14.56 13.19
CA THR A 259 8.51 -14.79 14.24
C THR A 259 9.17 -15.16 15.57
N GLU A 260 10.13 -16.08 15.52
CA GLU A 260 10.93 -16.52 16.67
C GLU A 260 11.75 -15.36 17.28
N PHE A 261 12.52 -14.64 16.48
CA PHE A 261 13.41 -13.58 16.98
C PHE A 261 12.72 -12.26 17.34
N LEU A 262 11.50 -12.01 16.85
CA LEU A 262 10.71 -10.81 17.17
C LEU A 262 9.59 -11.05 18.19
N GLY A 263 9.33 -12.31 18.57
CA GLY A 263 8.33 -12.68 19.58
C GLY A 263 6.88 -12.40 19.17
N ARG A 264 6.60 -12.26 17.87
CA ARG A 264 5.27 -11.97 17.31
C ARG A 264 5.12 -12.64 15.94
N GLU A 265 3.91 -13.06 15.56
CA GLU A 265 3.69 -13.67 14.24
C GLU A 265 4.13 -12.72 13.12
N ILE A 266 4.98 -13.20 12.21
CA ILE A 266 5.40 -12.47 11.01
C ILE A 266 4.92 -13.24 9.78
N LYS A 267 4.10 -12.58 8.95
CA LYS A 267 3.53 -13.17 7.73
C LYS A 267 4.36 -12.85 6.49
N TYR A 268 4.42 -13.80 5.55
CA TYR A 268 4.93 -13.55 4.20
C TYR A 268 3.77 -13.36 3.24
N ARG A 269 3.79 -12.27 2.46
CA ARG A 269 2.83 -12.01 1.39
C ARG A 269 3.52 -12.07 0.02
N LYS A 270 3.16 -13.09 -0.77
CA LYS A 270 3.54 -13.16 -2.18
C LYS A 270 2.75 -12.10 -2.97
N LEU A 271 3.42 -11.37 -3.84
CA LEU A 271 2.85 -10.50 -4.87
C LEU A 271 3.13 -11.11 -6.26
N ASN A 272 2.30 -10.80 -7.25
CA ASN A 272 2.68 -11.03 -8.65
C ASN A 272 3.81 -10.06 -9.06
N ASP A 273 4.45 -10.32 -10.20
CA ASP A 273 5.63 -9.55 -10.61
C ASP A 273 5.32 -8.06 -10.85
N ALA A 274 4.17 -7.72 -11.45
CA ALA A 274 3.77 -6.34 -11.70
C ALA A 274 3.52 -5.54 -10.40
N ASP A 275 2.78 -6.14 -9.45
CA ASP A 275 2.54 -5.56 -8.13
C ASP A 275 3.83 -5.44 -7.32
N PHE A 276 4.71 -6.44 -7.38
CA PHE A 276 6.01 -6.38 -6.73
C PHE A 276 6.86 -5.22 -7.28
N LEU A 277 6.99 -5.09 -8.61
CA LEU A 277 7.74 -3.98 -9.22
C LEU A 277 7.15 -2.62 -8.84
N ARG A 278 5.82 -2.47 -8.87
CA ARG A 278 5.12 -1.24 -8.45
C ARG A 278 5.42 -0.89 -6.98
N VAL A 279 5.30 -1.85 -6.07
CA VAL A 279 5.53 -1.60 -4.63
C VAL A 279 7.00 -1.35 -4.32
N MET A 280 7.94 -1.98 -5.03
CA MET A 280 9.37 -1.70 -4.84
C MET A 280 9.76 -0.31 -5.36
N LYS A 281 9.15 0.16 -6.46
CA LYS A 281 9.28 1.53 -6.98
C LYS A 281 8.74 2.57 -5.99
N ASP A 282 7.57 2.33 -5.41
CA ASP A 282 6.99 3.13 -4.31
C ASP A 282 7.93 3.23 -3.10
N LYS A 283 8.66 2.16 -2.79
CA LYS A 283 9.68 2.09 -1.72
C LYS A 283 11.04 2.70 -2.13
N HIS A 284 11.10 3.40 -3.27
CA HIS A 284 12.32 3.99 -3.85
C HIS A 284 13.47 2.98 -4.04
N THR A 285 13.11 1.72 -4.32
CA THR A 285 14.08 0.69 -4.71
C THR A 285 14.59 1.00 -6.12
N PRO A 286 15.89 0.87 -6.42
CA PRO A 286 16.36 0.94 -7.80
C PRO A 286 15.70 -0.15 -8.64
N ASP A 287 15.09 0.22 -9.77
CA ASP A 287 14.31 -0.69 -10.62
C ASP A 287 15.07 -1.99 -10.93
N GLN A 288 16.39 -1.88 -11.16
CA GLN A 288 17.27 -3.00 -11.48
C GLN A 288 17.38 -4.06 -10.36
N VAL A 289 17.20 -3.65 -9.10
CA VAL A 289 17.16 -4.57 -7.95
C VAL A 289 15.81 -5.29 -7.88
N ALA A 290 14.72 -4.59 -8.18
CA ALA A 290 13.38 -5.18 -8.21
C ALA A 290 13.25 -6.16 -9.41
N GLN A 291 13.63 -5.73 -10.61
CA GLN A 291 13.72 -6.55 -11.83
C GLN A 291 14.66 -7.75 -11.65
N GLY A 292 15.84 -7.54 -11.06
CA GLY A 292 16.76 -8.64 -10.74
C GLY A 292 16.20 -9.64 -9.73
N THR A 293 15.31 -9.21 -8.84
CA THR A 293 14.62 -10.13 -7.91
C THR A 293 13.57 -10.97 -8.65
N VAL A 294 12.80 -10.37 -9.58
CA VAL A 294 11.86 -11.08 -10.46
C VAL A 294 12.58 -12.05 -11.40
N GLY A 295 13.68 -11.64 -12.03
CA GLY A 295 14.49 -12.53 -12.88
C GLY A 295 15.07 -13.73 -12.11
N LEU A 296 15.47 -13.52 -10.84
CA LEU A 296 15.88 -14.63 -9.98
C LEU A 296 14.70 -15.56 -9.62
N ARG A 297 13.49 -15.01 -9.41
CA ARG A 297 12.28 -15.81 -9.16
C ARG A 297 11.99 -16.74 -10.32
N ILE A 298 11.85 -16.18 -11.53
CA ILE A 298 11.54 -16.93 -12.77
C ILE A 298 12.52 -18.09 -12.93
N PHE A 299 13.83 -17.81 -12.81
CA PHE A 299 14.86 -18.82 -12.94
C PHE A 299 14.79 -19.96 -11.88
N LEU A 300 14.42 -19.64 -10.63
CA LEU A 300 14.34 -20.64 -9.56
C LEU A 300 13.07 -21.50 -9.64
N GLU A 301 11.97 -20.95 -10.16
CA GLU A 301 10.65 -21.58 -10.08
C GLU A 301 10.30 -22.40 -11.33
N GLU A 302 10.68 -21.97 -12.53
CA GLU A 302 10.27 -22.64 -13.79
C GLU A 302 10.85 -24.07 -13.96
N HIS A 303 11.94 -24.44 -13.26
CA HIS A 303 12.43 -25.83 -13.26
C HIS A 303 11.49 -26.81 -12.53
N SER A 304 10.65 -26.33 -11.61
CA SER A 304 9.75 -27.19 -10.84
C SER A 304 8.54 -27.67 -11.65
N GLU A 305 8.08 -26.89 -12.62
CA GLU A 305 6.89 -27.22 -13.42
C GLU A 305 7.22 -28.19 -14.57
N SER A 306 8.40 -28.06 -15.19
CA SER A 306 8.82 -28.92 -16.31
C SER A 306 9.12 -30.37 -15.86
N GLU A 307 9.71 -30.56 -14.68
CA GLU A 307 9.94 -31.90 -14.09
C GLU A 307 8.67 -32.57 -13.54
N ALA A 308 7.64 -31.78 -13.20
CA ALA A 308 6.33 -32.33 -12.81
C ALA A 308 5.61 -32.94 -14.03
N SER A 309 5.58 -32.20 -15.14
CA SER A 309 4.99 -32.63 -16.42
C SER A 309 5.58 -33.95 -16.94
N THR A 310 6.89 -34.17 -16.84
CA THR A 310 7.54 -35.37 -17.36
C THR A 310 7.26 -36.66 -16.57
N LYS A 311 6.79 -36.56 -15.31
CA LYS A 311 6.52 -37.75 -14.47
C LYS A 311 5.17 -38.40 -14.73
N ASP A 312 4.18 -37.67 -15.25
CA ASP A 312 2.87 -38.25 -15.60
C ASP A 312 2.87 -39.01 -16.94
N SER A 313 3.94 -38.89 -17.75
CA SER A 313 4.06 -39.60 -19.04
C SER A 313 4.70 -40.99 -18.98
N SER A 314 5.02 -41.52 -17.79
CA SER A 314 5.79 -42.78 -17.63
C SER A 314 5.13 -43.81 -16.71
N ARG A 315 3.81 -44.02 -16.90
CA ARG A 315 3.05 -45.03 -16.13
C ARG A 315 2.25 -46.00 -16.99
N SER A 316 2.95 -46.84 -17.74
CA SER A 316 2.41 -48.08 -18.33
C SER A 316 3.48 -49.17 -18.44
N GLN A 317 3.18 -50.32 -17.82
CA GLN A 317 3.87 -51.63 -17.82
C GLN A 317 4.81 -52.00 -16.64
N GLU A 318 4.20 -52.67 -15.67
CA GLU A 318 4.60 -53.96 -15.06
C GLU A 318 6.05 -54.20 -14.57
N ASN A 319 6.20 -54.38 -13.25
CA ASN A 319 6.11 -55.74 -12.69
C ASN A 319 5.97 -55.79 -11.16
N ALA A 320 5.49 -56.93 -10.65
CA ALA A 320 5.28 -57.16 -9.23
C ALA A 320 6.53 -57.70 -8.51
N GLY A 321 6.80 -57.19 -7.30
CA GLY A 321 7.86 -57.66 -6.42
C GLY A 321 7.90 -56.82 -5.16
N GLY A 322 7.54 -57.41 -4.01
CA GLY A 322 7.33 -56.65 -2.78
C GLY A 322 8.61 -56.18 -2.11
N HIS A 323 8.61 -54.95 -1.60
CA HIS A 323 9.48 -54.55 -0.48
C HIS A 323 8.80 -53.51 0.41
N THR A 324 9.21 -53.52 1.68
CA THR A 324 8.77 -52.69 2.81
C THR A 324 8.72 -51.19 2.53
N PRO A 325 7.88 -50.42 3.25
CA PRO A 325 7.84 -48.96 3.14
C PRO A 325 9.16 -48.36 3.64
N LYS A 326 10.06 -48.02 2.71
CA LYS A 326 11.14 -47.08 2.98
C LYS A 326 10.54 -45.70 3.19
N GLU A 327 11.06 -44.99 4.19
CA GLU A 327 10.68 -43.60 4.47
C GLU A 327 10.76 -42.75 3.20
N ALA A 328 9.79 -41.86 3.03
CA ALA A 328 9.80 -40.91 1.93
C ALA A 328 10.95 -39.92 2.14
N ASP A 329 12.00 -40.05 1.32
CA ASP A 329 13.13 -39.12 1.29
C ASP A 329 12.57 -37.68 1.12
N PRO A 330 12.89 -36.72 2.02
CA PRO A 330 12.32 -35.39 1.96
C PRO A 330 12.78 -34.71 0.67
N ARG A 331 11.81 -34.37 -0.20
CA ARG A 331 11.93 -33.70 -1.50
C ARG A 331 13.31 -33.04 -1.68
N SER A 332 14.18 -33.67 -2.46
CA SER A 332 15.54 -33.20 -2.69
C SER A 332 15.53 -31.74 -3.14
N LEU A 333 16.23 -30.88 -2.37
CA LEU A 333 16.25 -29.43 -2.56
C LEU A 333 17.09 -29.07 -3.81
N HIS A 334 16.48 -29.22 -4.99
CA HIS A 334 17.09 -28.97 -6.29
C HIS A 334 17.23 -27.47 -6.59
N LEU A 335 18.24 -26.84 -5.98
CA LEU A 335 18.82 -25.62 -6.53
C LEU A 335 19.50 -25.95 -7.88
N PRO A 336 19.27 -25.16 -8.96
CA PRO A 336 19.92 -25.39 -10.24
C PRO A 336 21.45 -25.37 -10.13
N ASP A 337 22.15 -26.06 -11.04
CA ASP A 337 23.59 -26.34 -10.94
C ASP A 337 24.47 -25.08 -10.82
N ALA A 338 24.05 -23.97 -11.42
CA ALA A 338 24.70 -22.65 -11.27
C ALA A 338 24.71 -22.10 -9.82
N PHE A 339 23.83 -22.63 -8.96
CA PHE A 339 23.63 -22.26 -7.56
C PHE A 339 24.03 -23.36 -6.57
N ARG A 340 24.48 -24.54 -7.04
CA ARG A 340 25.12 -25.53 -6.17
C ARG A 340 26.32 -24.91 -5.45
N SER A 341 26.73 -25.56 -4.36
CA SER A 341 27.69 -25.00 -3.40
C SER A 341 29.06 -24.71 -4.00
N THR A 342 29.24 -23.48 -4.51
CA THR A 342 30.57 -22.99 -4.84
C THR A 342 31.32 -22.70 -3.54
N SER A 343 32.45 -23.38 -3.33
CA SER A 343 33.31 -23.14 -2.17
C SER A 343 34.06 -21.81 -2.26
N ASN A 344 33.91 -21.07 -3.37
CA ASN A 344 34.48 -19.78 -3.72
C ASN A 344 34.63 -18.79 -2.55
N PHE A 345 33.56 -18.54 -1.79
CA PHE A 345 33.65 -17.63 -0.63
C PHE A 345 34.72 -18.08 0.37
N ARG A 346 34.73 -19.37 0.72
CA ARG A 346 35.70 -19.99 1.64
C ARG A 346 37.08 -20.18 1.00
N LEU A 347 37.16 -20.40 -0.32
CA LEU A 347 38.41 -20.48 -1.07
C LEU A 347 39.17 -19.14 -1.05
N ILE A 348 38.44 -18.04 -1.26
CA ILE A 348 38.94 -16.66 -1.17
C ILE A 348 39.30 -16.34 0.28
N THR A 349 38.29 -16.24 1.15
CA THR A 349 38.38 -15.59 2.47
C THR A 349 38.90 -16.48 3.61
N LYS A 350 38.97 -17.81 3.38
CA LYS A 350 39.23 -18.84 4.41
C LYS A 350 38.21 -18.86 5.57
N ARG A 351 37.04 -18.23 5.39
CA ARG A 351 35.96 -18.17 6.37
C ARG A 351 34.74 -18.93 5.90
N ASP A 352 33.92 -19.38 6.84
CA ASP A 352 32.55 -19.78 6.55
C ASP A 352 31.66 -18.53 6.43
N ARG A 353 30.72 -18.55 5.50
CA ARG A 353 29.80 -17.42 5.24
C ARG A 353 28.74 -17.38 6.33
N MET A 354 28.22 -16.19 6.63
CA MET A 354 26.99 -16.06 7.41
C MET A 354 25.83 -16.80 6.72
N ASN A 355 25.06 -17.57 7.49
CA ASN A 355 23.80 -18.16 7.03
C ASN A 355 22.63 -17.20 7.35
N PRO A 356 21.47 -17.33 6.68
CA PRO A 356 20.36 -16.38 6.84
C PRO A 356 19.83 -16.33 8.27
N ARG A 357 19.73 -17.48 8.95
CA ARG A 357 19.20 -17.60 10.31
C ARG A 357 20.10 -16.89 11.34
N HIS A 358 21.42 -17.07 11.29
CA HIS A 358 22.38 -16.35 12.14
C HIS A 358 22.44 -14.85 11.83
N TRP A 359 22.21 -14.44 10.58
CA TRP A 359 22.09 -13.01 10.24
C TRP A 359 20.86 -12.41 10.93
N LEU A 360 19.71 -13.10 10.87
CA LEU A 360 18.48 -12.68 11.54
C LEU A 360 18.63 -12.68 13.07
N GLU A 361 19.20 -13.73 13.66
CA GLU A 361 19.47 -13.82 15.10
C GLU A 361 20.25 -12.59 15.60
N ARG A 362 21.26 -12.15 14.82
CA ARG A 362 22.10 -10.99 15.15
C ARG A 362 21.43 -9.64 14.89
N HIS A 363 20.53 -9.55 13.91
CA HIS A 363 20.09 -8.27 13.36
C HIS A 363 18.58 -8.00 13.47
N ALA A 364 17.73 -9.01 13.64
CA ALA A 364 16.28 -8.85 13.60
C ALA A 364 15.77 -7.90 14.69
N ALA A 365 16.20 -8.09 15.94
CA ALA A 365 15.85 -7.20 17.04
C ALA A 365 16.31 -5.75 16.78
N ALA A 366 17.55 -5.56 16.33
CA ALA A 366 18.11 -4.22 16.10
C ALA A 366 17.48 -3.47 14.91
N LEU A 367 16.95 -4.19 13.91
CA LEU A 367 16.41 -3.61 12.66
C LEU A 367 14.88 -3.54 12.62
N PHE A 368 14.18 -4.51 13.25
CA PHE A 368 12.75 -4.77 13.08
C PHE A 368 11.96 -4.92 14.40
N ALA A 369 12.60 -4.81 15.58
CA ALA A 369 11.83 -4.70 16.82
C ALA A 369 11.11 -3.35 16.91
N ARG A 370 9.90 -3.38 17.48
CA ARG A 370 9.18 -2.15 17.86
C ARG A 370 9.91 -1.54 19.06
N THR A 371 10.30 -0.27 18.94
CA THR A 371 10.85 0.52 20.04
C THR A 371 9.78 1.51 20.53
N PRO A 372 9.88 2.07 21.76
CA PRO A 372 8.94 3.09 22.22
C PRO A 372 8.85 4.32 21.30
N GLN A 373 9.95 4.62 20.60
CA GLN A 373 10.03 5.70 19.59
C GLN A 373 9.26 5.39 18.31
N ASN A 374 8.98 4.12 18.03
CA ASN A 374 8.28 3.62 16.85
C ASN A 374 6.91 3.03 17.20
N GLN A 375 6.41 3.25 18.41
CA GLN A 375 5.12 2.74 18.86
C GLN A 375 4.03 3.77 18.59
N VAL A 376 3.15 3.46 17.63
CA VAL A 376 1.98 4.29 17.30
C VAL A 376 1.07 4.42 18.52
N GLN A 377 0.70 5.66 18.84
CA GLN A 377 -0.44 5.97 19.71
C GLN A 377 -1.60 6.44 18.83
N LEU A 378 -2.84 6.09 19.18
CA LEU A 378 -4.00 6.36 18.35
C LEU A 378 -4.90 7.40 19.01
N PHE A 379 -5.14 8.52 18.31
CA PHE A 379 -6.04 9.57 18.77
C PHE A 379 -7.24 9.67 17.80
N VAL A 380 -8.38 9.08 18.16
CA VAL A 380 -9.58 9.06 17.31
C VAL A 380 -10.43 10.29 17.60
N VAL A 381 -10.75 11.08 16.57
CA VAL A 381 -11.66 12.22 16.64
C VAL A 381 -12.84 12.01 15.70
N GLY A 382 -14.05 12.15 16.21
CA GLY A 382 -15.27 12.15 15.40
C GLY A 382 -16.50 12.48 16.23
N SER A 383 -17.65 12.59 15.60
CA SER A 383 -18.96 12.71 16.26
C SER A 383 -19.50 11.33 16.68
N GLY A 384 -20.57 11.28 17.47
CA GLY A 384 -21.19 10.01 17.93
C GLY A 384 -21.92 9.19 16.86
N GLU A 385 -21.53 9.32 15.59
CA GLU A 385 -22.08 8.63 14.42
C GLU A 385 -21.65 7.16 14.32
N ALA A 386 -22.39 6.36 13.56
CA ALA A 386 -22.21 4.91 13.47
C ALA A 386 -20.76 4.48 13.17
N LEU A 387 -20.09 5.14 12.21
CA LEU A 387 -18.69 4.84 11.86
C LEU A 387 -17.72 5.08 13.02
N PHE A 388 -17.88 6.19 13.76
CA PHE A 388 -17.07 6.45 14.97
C PHE A 388 -17.40 5.47 16.10
N GLN A 389 -18.67 5.07 16.24
CA GLN A 389 -19.05 4.05 17.23
C GLN A 389 -18.42 2.70 16.90
N ASP A 390 -18.42 2.26 15.65
CA ASP A 390 -17.84 0.96 15.26
C ASP A 390 -16.30 0.99 15.29
N VAL A 391 -15.66 2.10 14.92
CA VAL A 391 -14.24 2.34 15.22
C VAL A 391 -13.97 2.26 16.72
N SER A 392 -14.80 2.90 17.56
CA SER A 392 -14.63 2.87 19.02
C SER A 392 -14.78 1.46 19.60
N LYS A 393 -15.78 0.68 19.13
CA LYS A 393 -15.98 -0.73 19.53
C LYS A 393 -14.79 -1.59 19.12
N PHE A 394 -14.33 -1.47 17.87
CA PHE A 394 -13.22 -2.26 17.34
C PHE A 394 -11.90 -1.92 18.05
N VAL A 395 -11.60 -0.64 18.29
CA VAL A 395 -10.40 -0.29 19.06
C VAL A 395 -10.52 -0.76 20.51
N ALA A 396 -11.70 -0.69 21.13
CA ALA A 396 -11.92 -1.21 22.47
C ALA A 396 -11.71 -2.72 22.55
N SER A 397 -12.18 -3.52 21.58
CA SER A 397 -11.93 -4.97 21.58
C SER A 397 -10.44 -5.29 21.42
N GLN A 398 -9.73 -4.61 20.52
CA GLN A 398 -8.28 -4.79 20.33
C GLN A 398 -7.45 -4.45 21.58
N VAL A 399 -7.86 -3.43 22.36
CA VAL A 399 -7.18 -3.03 23.60
C VAL A 399 -7.53 -3.94 24.79
N THR A 400 -8.75 -4.50 24.84
CA THR A 400 -9.25 -5.26 26.00
C THR A 400 -9.13 -6.78 25.88
N ALA A 401 -8.85 -7.34 24.71
CA ALA A 401 -8.74 -8.79 24.50
C ALA A 401 -7.61 -9.42 25.35
N PRO A 402 -7.92 -10.32 26.31
CA PRO A 402 -6.90 -11.04 27.05
C PRO A 402 -6.38 -12.22 26.22
N SER A 403 -5.10 -12.21 25.85
CA SER A 403 -4.45 -13.31 25.11
C SER A 403 -4.20 -14.53 26.02
N ALA A 404 -5.29 -15.24 26.35
CA ALA A 404 -5.32 -16.34 27.31
C ALA A 404 -5.66 -17.71 26.69
N LEU A 405 -5.83 -17.79 25.37
CA LEU A 405 -6.13 -19.02 24.63
C LEU A 405 -5.05 -19.28 23.56
N PRO A 406 -4.67 -20.55 23.31
CA PRO A 406 -3.83 -20.88 22.17
C PRO A 406 -4.59 -20.57 20.87
N PRO A 407 -3.91 -20.08 19.82
CA PRO A 407 -4.60 -19.57 18.63
C PRO A 407 -5.29 -20.71 17.88
N ARG A 408 -6.63 -20.72 17.94
CA ARG A 408 -7.46 -21.33 16.90
C ARG A 408 -8.07 -20.24 16.05
N GLU A 409 -7.73 -20.32 14.76
CA GLU A 409 -8.38 -19.66 13.63
C GLU A 409 -8.25 -18.12 13.51
N VAL A 410 -7.20 -17.73 12.76
CA VAL A 410 -7.17 -16.70 11.70
C VAL A 410 -7.71 -15.28 12.03
N GLY A 411 -6.81 -14.27 12.04
CA GLY A 411 -7.18 -12.90 11.62
C GLY A 411 -6.31 -11.75 12.13
N GLU A 412 -5.94 -11.75 13.41
CA GLU A 412 -5.48 -10.53 14.09
C GLU A 412 -3.94 -10.38 14.15
N SER A 413 -3.31 -9.92 13.05
CA SER A 413 -1.84 -9.72 13.00
C SER A 413 -1.32 -8.31 12.76
N ALA A 414 -2.09 -7.37 12.20
CA ALA A 414 -1.60 -6.00 11.92
C ALA A 414 -1.64 -5.05 13.14
N ILE A 415 -2.53 -5.30 14.10
CA ILE A 415 -2.79 -4.42 15.26
C ILE A 415 -2.08 -5.00 16.49
N PRO A 416 -1.49 -4.19 17.40
CA PRO A 416 -0.84 -4.69 18.61
C PRO A 416 -1.86 -5.30 19.60
N THR A 417 -2.12 -6.60 19.47
CA THR A 417 -2.79 -7.41 20.50
C THR A 417 -1.88 -7.60 21.73
N VAL A 418 -2.50 -7.68 22.91
CA VAL A 418 -1.79 -7.69 24.19
C VAL A 418 -1.12 -9.04 24.44
N LEU A 419 0.21 -9.11 24.33
CA LEU A 419 1.00 -10.26 24.75
C LEU A 419 1.19 -10.25 26.28
N PRO A 420 0.65 -11.22 27.05
CA PRO A 420 1.00 -11.38 28.45
C PRO A 420 2.46 -11.80 28.58
N GLY A 421 3.20 -11.12 29.45
CA GLY A 421 4.58 -11.49 29.77
C GLY A 421 4.62 -12.89 30.38
N ARG A 422 5.19 -13.86 29.65
CA ARG A 422 5.53 -15.16 30.23
C ARG A 422 6.59 -14.93 31.31
N HIS A 423 6.23 -15.20 32.57
CA HIS A 423 7.19 -15.26 33.67
C HIS A 423 8.15 -16.45 33.48
N SER A 424 9.20 -16.27 32.68
CA SER A 424 10.39 -17.13 32.74
C SER A 424 11.24 -16.70 33.93
N SER A 425 11.34 -17.55 34.93
CA SER A 425 12.06 -17.29 36.17
C SER A 425 13.58 -17.38 36.01
N HIS A 426 14.19 -16.53 35.18
CA HIS A 426 15.64 -16.32 35.18
C HIS A 426 16.07 -14.88 34.80
N ARG A 427 16.55 -14.15 35.82
CA ARG A 427 17.46 -12.98 35.77
C ARG A 427 17.19 -11.90 34.69
N GLY A 428 16.25 -11.01 35.00
CA GLY A 428 16.58 -9.59 35.17
C GLY A 428 17.00 -8.78 33.95
N VAL A 429 16.03 -8.46 33.08
CA VAL A 429 15.95 -7.15 32.40
C VAL A 429 14.48 -6.72 32.42
N ASP A 430 14.15 -5.63 33.11
CA ASP A 430 12.78 -5.10 33.17
C ASP A 430 12.38 -4.44 31.85
N GLY A 431 11.97 -5.27 30.88
CA GLY A 431 11.40 -4.87 29.61
C GLY A 431 9.88 -4.85 29.64
N GLY A 432 9.27 -3.98 30.45
CA GLY A 432 7.82 -3.82 30.49
C GLY A 432 7.27 -3.39 29.12
N VAL A 433 6.43 -4.22 28.51
CA VAL A 433 5.80 -3.90 27.21
C VAL A 433 4.78 -2.79 27.45
N HIS A 434 5.15 -1.56 27.08
CA HIS A 434 4.23 -0.42 27.13
C HIS A 434 3.02 -0.70 26.23
N GLN A 435 1.81 -0.54 26.77
CA GLN A 435 0.57 -0.70 26.01
C GLN A 435 0.43 0.42 24.98
N ALA A 436 -0.20 0.13 23.84
CA ALA A 436 -0.55 1.17 22.86
C ALA A 436 -1.61 2.10 23.47
N LYS A 437 -1.26 3.38 23.64
CA LYS A 437 -2.20 4.39 24.14
C LYS A 437 -3.24 4.69 23.06
N VAL A 438 -4.51 4.57 23.41
CA VAL A 438 -5.65 5.01 22.61
C VAL A 438 -6.34 6.16 23.35
N THR A 439 -6.72 7.21 22.63
CA THR A 439 -7.57 8.29 23.13
C THR A 439 -8.75 8.49 22.18
N LEU A 440 -9.98 8.41 22.69
CA LEU A 440 -11.20 8.63 21.93
C LEU A 440 -11.77 10.02 22.27
N CYS A 441 -12.02 10.84 21.26
CA CYS A 441 -12.51 12.21 21.40
C CYS A 441 -13.82 12.39 20.60
N THR A 442 -14.96 12.32 21.29
CA THR A 442 -16.28 12.54 20.67
C THR A 442 -16.63 14.03 20.63
N VAL A 443 -16.96 14.53 19.44
CA VAL A 443 -17.43 15.90 19.19
C VAL A 443 -18.96 15.92 19.22
N LYS A 444 -19.54 16.81 20.03
CA LYS A 444 -20.99 17.07 20.11
C LYS A 444 -21.25 18.56 19.96
N ALA A 445 -22.31 18.93 19.24
CA ALA A 445 -22.83 20.30 19.28
C ALA A 445 -23.31 20.62 20.71
N ALA A 446 -23.08 21.85 21.19
CA ALA A 446 -23.69 22.29 22.43
C ALA A 446 -25.21 22.42 22.27
N PRO A 447 -26.01 22.08 23.30
CA PRO A 447 -27.44 22.36 23.28
C PRO A 447 -27.65 23.88 23.18
N GLY A 448 -28.32 24.32 22.11
CA GLY A 448 -28.52 25.74 21.83
C GLY A 448 -29.40 26.39 22.90
N GLY A 449 -28.82 27.28 23.69
CA GLY A 449 -29.61 28.13 24.60
C GLY A 449 -30.50 29.07 23.79
N SER A 450 -31.81 29.02 24.01
CA SER A 450 -32.79 29.93 23.40
C SER A 450 -32.61 31.35 23.96
N GLY A 451 -31.68 32.11 23.38
CA GLY A 451 -31.23 33.41 23.87
C GLY A 451 -31.30 34.50 22.80
N ARG A 452 -32.36 35.32 22.89
CA ARG A 452 -32.64 36.56 22.14
C ARG A 452 -31.46 37.22 21.39
N THR A 453 -31.74 37.56 20.13
CA THR A 453 -31.06 38.58 19.33
C THR A 453 -30.62 39.81 20.12
N ARG A 454 -29.31 40.08 20.12
CA ARG A 454 -28.76 41.43 20.31
C ARG A 454 -27.57 41.65 19.39
N SER A 455 -27.53 42.83 18.78
CA SER A 455 -26.50 43.31 17.88
C SER A 455 -25.36 44.00 18.64
N SER A 456 -24.11 43.62 18.34
CA SER A 456 -22.94 44.51 18.32
C SER A 456 -21.75 43.78 17.71
N GLY A 457 -21.02 44.42 16.79
CA GLY A 457 -19.91 43.78 16.08
C GLY A 457 -18.62 43.66 16.89
N VAL A 458 -18.30 42.45 17.35
CA VAL A 458 -16.94 41.94 17.62
C VAL A 458 -16.95 40.45 17.24
N PRO A 459 -15.94 39.89 16.54
CA PRO A 459 -15.91 38.45 16.28
C PRO A 459 -15.69 37.68 17.58
N LEU A 460 -16.76 37.11 18.13
CA LEU A 460 -16.70 36.19 19.27
C LEU A 460 -15.96 34.90 18.86
N PRO A 461 -15.14 34.31 19.76
CA PRO A 461 -14.48 33.04 19.49
C PRO A 461 -15.51 31.91 19.34
N PRO A 462 -15.20 30.86 18.55
CA PRO A 462 -16.18 29.83 18.18
C PRO A 462 -16.75 29.09 19.39
N THR A 463 -18.06 28.81 19.31
CA THR A 463 -18.88 28.25 20.38
C THR A 463 -18.36 26.92 20.90
N VAL A 464 -18.43 26.75 22.22
CA VAL A 464 -17.77 25.69 22.98
C VAL A 464 -18.48 24.34 22.88
N TYR A 465 -17.71 23.29 22.64
CA TYR A 465 -18.14 21.88 22.67
C TYR A 465 -18.21 21.34 24.10
N GLN A 466 -19.17 20.48 24.44
CA GLN A 466 -19.37 19.98 25.81
C GLN A 466 -19.09 18.48 25.95
N LEU A 467 -18.23 18.12 26.91
CA LEU A 467 -18.22 16.81 27.55
C LEU A 467 -19.09 16.91 28.81
N GLU A 468 -19.83 15.85 29.17
CA GLU A 468 -20.54 15.82 30.46
C GLU A 468 -19.53 15.98 31.61
N GLY A 469 -19.69 17.03 32.41
CA GLY A 469 -18.87 17.31 33.60
C GLY A 469 -17.55 18.09 33.39
N ALA A 470 -17.23 18.59 32.18
CA ALA A 470 -15.94 19.24 31.89
C ALA A 470 -16.02 20.77 31.61
N PRO A 471 -14.97 21.57 31.94
CA PRO A 471 -14.94 23.03 31.76
C PRO A 471 -14.95 23.48 30.29
N PRO A 472 -15.28 24.76 30.00
CA PRO A 472 -15.75 25.22 28.68
C PRO A 472 -14.69 25.36 27.57
N TYR A 473 -13.63 24.55 27.54
CA TYR A 473 -12.76 24.39 26.37
C TYR A 473 -12.18 22.96 26.30
N PRO A 474 -13.02 21.90 26.30
CA PRO A 474 -12.52 20.53 26.44
C PRO A 474 -11.69 20.10 25.23
N MET A 475 -12.10 20.44 24.01
CA MET A 475 -11.37 20.05 22.79
C MET A 475 -9.96 20.64 22.75
N ALA A 476 -9.79 21.92 23.09
CA ALA A 476 -8.47 22.56 23.13
C ALA A 476 -7.55 21.98 24.22
N ASN A 477 -8.10 21.42 25.30
CA ASN A 477 -7.34 20.77 26.37
C ASN A 477 -7.07 19.28 26.08
N LEU A 478 -7.99 18.57 25.42
CA LEU A 478 -7.76 17.20 24.92
C LEU A 478 -6.69 17.20 23.82
N LEU A 479 -6.74 18.16 22.90
CA LEU A 479 -5.75 18.31 21.83
C LEU A 479 -4.35 18.74 22.33
N LYS A 480 -4.20 19.21 23.57
CA LYS A 480 -2.88 19.37 24.23
C LYS A 480 -2.26 18.05 24.68
N GLN A 481 -3.02 16.95 24.69
CA GLN A 481 -2.52 15.61 25.03
C GLN A 481 -1.88 14.89 23.83
N LEU A 482 -1.98 15.47 22.63
CA LEU A 482 -1.28 15.00 21.44
C LEU A 482 0.24 15.13 21.63
N SER A 483 0.94 14.12 21.16
CA SER A 483 2.38 13.97 21.19
C SER A 483 2.91 13.68 19.78
N SER A 484 4.24 13.70 19.65
CA SER A 484 4.90 13.34 18.39
C SER A 484 4.91 11.84 18.07
N LEU A 485 4.11 11.02 18.78
CA LEU A 485 3.90 9.59 18.52
C LEU A 485 2.45 9.27 18.15
N ASP A 486 1.55 10.26 18.25
CA ASP A 486 0.14 10.07 17.93
C ASP A 486 -0.10 10.10 16.41
N VAL A 487 -0.92 9.16 15.95
CA VAL A 487 -1.62 9.22 14.67
C VAL A 487 -3.07 9.59 14.96
N VAL A 488 -3.55 10.66 14.33
CA VAL A 488 -4.92 11.15 14.52
C VAL A 488 -5.84 10.52 13.48
N LEU A 489 -6.75 9.66 13.90
CA LEU A 489 -7.83 9.16 13.04
C LEU A 489 -8.99 10.15 13.10
N LEU A 490 -9.13 10.96 12.06
CA LEU A 490 -10.13 12.02 11.94
C LEU A 490 -11.30 11.57 11.06
N ILE A 491 -12.44 11.36 11.71
CA ILE A 491 -13.75 11.09 11.11
C ILE A 491 -14.51 12.44 11.13
N PRO A 492 -14.62 13.18 10.00
CA PRO A 492 -15.23 14.50 9.99
C PRO A 492 -16.67 14.47 10.52
N PRO A 493 -17.06 15.36 11.45
CA PRO A 493 -18.40 15.35 12.02
C PRO A 493 -19.40 16.07 11.09
N LEU A 494 -19.73 15.42 9.98
CA LEU A 494 -20.47 15.97 8.83
C LEU A 494 -21.82 16.62 9.23
N ARG A 495 -22.42 16.15 10.32
CA ARG A 495 -23.69 16.63 10.88
C ARG A 495 -23.66 18.01 11.50
N LEU A 496 -22.49 18.54 11.83
CA LEU A 496 -22.38 19.89 12.41
C LEU A 496 -22.61 21.01 11.39
N GLY A 497 -22.87 20.65 10.12
CA GLY A 497 -22.91 21.56 8.98
C GLY A 497 -21.51 21.92 8.50
N GLY A 498 -21.37 22.29 7.23
CA GLY A 498 -20.06 22.37 6.57
C GLY A 498 -19.05 23.29 7.25
N LYS A 499 -19.48 24.50 7.62
CA LYS A 499 -18.61 25.46 8.33
C LYS A 499 -18.10 24.92 9.67
N THR A 500 -18.99 24.40 10.52
CA THR A 500 -18.62 23.88 11.84
C THR A 500 -17.75 22.62 11.74
N CYS A 501 -18.06 21.72 10.79
CA CYS A 501 -17.27 20.53 10.51
C CYS A 501 -15.84 20.92 10.13
N LEU A 502 -15.69 21.89 9.23
CA LEU A 502 -14.39 22.37 8.78
C LEU A 502 -13.62 23.12 9.88
N ASP A 503 -14.28 23.91 10.72
CA ASP A 503 -13.64 24.55 11.87
C ASP A 503 -13.12 23.52 12.90
N VAL A 504 -13.85 22.41 13.08
CA VAL A 504 -13.35 21.25 13.86
C VAL A 504 -12.14 20.60 13.20
N VAL A 505 -12.19 20.33 11.88
CA VAL A 505 -11.05 19.79 11.11
C VAL A 505 -9.82 20.68 11.27
N ARG A 506 -9.95 21.99 11.04
CA ARG A 506 -8.88 22.99 11.21
C ARG A 506 -8.29 22.95 12.62
N ALA A 507 -9.13 22.87 13.66
CA ALA A 507 -8.67 22.81 15.05
C ALA A 507 -7.85 21.53 15.36
N VAL A 508 -8.31 20.38 14.87
CA VAL A 508 -7.61 19.08 15.02
C VAL A 508 -6.29 19.08 14.27
N VAL A 509 -6.30 19.49 13.00
CA VAL A 509 -5.12 19.54 12.12
C VAL A 509 -4.06 20.49 12.68
N HIS A 510 -4.45 21.70 13.10
CA HIS A 510 -3.53 22.66 13.74
C HIS A 510 -2.96 22.13 15.07
N ALA A 511 -3.70 21.30 15.82
CA ALA A 511 -3.14 20.64 17.00
C ALA A 511 -2.16 19.53 16.64
N ALA A 512 -2.46 18.70 15.63
CA ALA A 512 -1.54 17.67 15.14
C ALA A 512 -0.22 18.27 14.64
N VAL A 513 -0.27 19.38 13.89
CA VAL A 513 0.92 20.15 13.47
C VAL A 513 1.73 20.64 14.68
N ARG A 514 1.09 21.29 15.65
CA ARG A 514 1.78 21.82 16.85
C ARG A 514 2.39 20.73 17.74
N ALA A 515 1.76 19.56 17.83
CA ALA A 515 2.28 18.41 18.55
C ALA A 515 3.40 17.66 17.78
N ASN A 516 3.65 18.03 16.53
CA ASN A 516 4.49 17.27 15.58
C ASN A 516 4.06 15.79 15.50
N ALA A 517 2.75 15.56 15.48
CA ALA A 517 2.13 14.24 15.40
C ALA A 517 2.62 13.46 14.17
N TRP A 518 2.64 12.13 14.24
CA TRP A 518 3.09 11.27 13.13
C TRP A 518 2.26 11.49 11.87
N GLY A 519 0.96 11.71 12.04
CA GLY A 519 0.10 12.17 10.97
C GLY A 519 -1.40 12.08 11.25
N VAL A 520 -2.18 12.34 10.20
CA VAL A 520 -3.65 12.31 10.22
C VAL A 520 -4.16 11.29 9.20
N VAL A 521 -5.00 10.35 9.63
CA VAL A 521 -5.84 9.53 8.75
C VAL A 521 -7.20 10.21 8.65
N LEU A 522 -7.55 10.75 7.47
CA LEU A 522 -8.80 11.46 7.22
C LEU A 522 -9.80 10.53 6.52
N VAL A 523 -11.05 10.50 6.99
CA VAL A 523 -12.18 9.92 6.23
C VAL A 523 -12.72 10.92 5.21
N SER A 524 -12.92 10.47 3.97
CA SER A 524 -13.47 11.22 2.84
C SER A 524 -14.42 10.32 2.00
N SER A 525 -14.97 10.82 0.90
CA SER A 525 -15.82 10.06 -0.04
C SER A 525 -15.07 9.68 -1.32
N ILE A 526 -15.39 8.51 -1.90
CA ILE A 526 -14.88 8.08 -3.22
C ILE A 526 -15.19 9.06 -4.36
N PHE A 527 -16.21 9.91 -4.23
CA PHE A 527 -16.60 10.85 -5.29
C PHE A 527 -15.92 12.23 -5.20
N VAL A 528 -15.02 12.48 -4.24
CA VAL A 528 -14.33 13.78 -4.12
C VAL A 528 -13.40 14.04 -5.30
N GLY A 529 -13.58 15.17 -5.98
CA GLY A 529 -12.89 15.50 -7.23
C GLY A 529 -13.37 14.72 -8.46
N SER A 530 -14.52 14.02 -8.37
CA SER A 530 -15.19 13.49 -9.57
C SER A 530 -15.77 14.64 -10.39
N PRO A 531 -15.65 14.62 -11.74
CA PRO A 531 -16.23 15.65 -12.59
C PRO A 531 -17.74 15.45 -12.72
N THR A 532 -18.50 15.86 -11.70
CA THR A 532 -19.96 15.91 -11.74
C THR A 532 -20.44 17.07 -12.62
N SER A 533 -21.57 16.91 -13.31
CA SER A 533 -22.09 17.98 -14.17
C SER A 533 -22.75 19.12 -13.38
N GLN A 534 -23.03 18.88 -12.10
CA GLN A 534 -23.49 19.87 -11.13
C GLN A 534 -22.41 20.09 -10.06
N GLN A 535 -22.20 21.34 -9.65
CA GLN A 535 -21.37 21.67 -8.48
C GLN A 535 -22.10 21.24 -7.21
N SER A 536 -21.56 20.23 -6.53
CA SER A 536 -22.10 19.77 -5.26
C SER A 536 -21.39 20.44 -4.09
N ALA A 537 -22.08 21.35 -3.41
CA ALA A 537 -21.58 21.98 -2.20
C ALA A 537 -21.15 20.97 -1.10
N ILE A 538 -21.62 19.72 -1.16
CA ILE A 538 -21.22 18.62 -0.27
C ILE A 538 -19.86 18.04 -0.67
N LEU A 539 -19.63 17.81 -1.96
CA LEU A 539 -18.33 17.33 -2.45
C LEU A 539 -17.28 18.44 -2.34
N ASP A 540 -17.64 19.68 -2.65
CA ASP A 540 -16.77 20.86 -2.47
C ASP A 540 -16.33 21.01 -1.00
N GLN A 541 -17.23 20.78 -0.04
CA GLN A 541 -16.91 20.78 1.39
C GLN A 541 -15.92 19.67 1.76
N LEU A 542 -16.10 18.45 1.23
CA LEU A 542 -15.15 17.35 1.46
C LEU A 542 -13.80 17.63 0.78
N GLU A 543 -13.78 18.27 -0.38
CA GLU A 543 -12.55 18.72 -1.04
C GLU A 543 -11.84 19.82 -0.25
N GLU A 544 -12.56 20.79 0.33
CA GLU A 544 -11.98 21.80 1.23
C GLU A 544 -11.38 21.15 2.49
N ILE A 545 -12.04 20.12 3.04
CA ILE A 545 -11.53 19.31 4.15
C ILE A 545 -10.25 18.54 3.75
N GLU A 546 -10.23 17.87 2.58
CA GLU A 546 -9.03 17.22 2.07
C GLU A 546 -7.89 18.24 1.85
N SER A 547 -8.20 19.40 1.25
CA SER A 547 -7.25 20.48 0.98
C SER A 547 -6.66 21.07 2.26
N CYS A 548 -7.48 21.28 3.30
CA CYS A 548 -7.05 21.73 4.62
C CYS A 548 -6.00 20.77 5.23
N VAL A 549 -6.20 19.46 5.11
CA VAL A 549 -5.20 18.48 5.58
C VAL A 549 -3.96 18.50 4.70
N LYS A 550 -4.11 18.44 3.36
CA LYS A 550 -3.00 18.42 2.37
C LYS A 550 -2.06 19.62 2.51
N THR A 551 -2.60 20.81 2.78
CA THR A 551 -1.85 22.08 2.85
C THR A 551 -1.26 22.40 4.23
N SER A 552 -1.68 21.68 5.28
CA SER A 552 -1.29 21.98 6.67
C SER A 552 0.17 21.69 7.04
N GLY A 553 0.89 20.94 6.21
CA GLY A 553 2.25 20.46 6.51
C GLY A 553 2.31 19.26 7.46
N VAL A 554 1.19 18.82 8.05
CA VAL A 554 1.13 17.51 8.73
C VAL A 554 1.19 16.39 7.68
N SER A 555 1.80 15.27 8.06
CA SER A 555 1.73 14.08 7.22
C SER A 555 0.33 13.47 7.27
N TYR A 556 -0.18 13.01 6.13
CA TYR A 556 -1.57 12.54 6.05
C TYR A 556 -1.72 11.22 5.30
N SER A 557 -2.86 10.57 5.46
CA SER A 557 -3.43 9.60 4.53
C SER A 557 -4.94 9.85 4.46
N ILE A 558 -5.54 9.77 3.27
CA ILE A 558 -6.97 10.04 3.08
C ILE A 558 -7.63 8.75 2.62
N MET A 559 -8.58 8.25 3.40
CA MET A 559 -9.39 7.08 3.09
C MET A 559 -10.75 7.53 2.58
N ARG A 560 -10.93 7.39 1.28
CA ARG A 560 -12.17 7.66 0.56
C ARG A 560 -13.05 6.42 0.62
N LEU A 561 -14.14 6.52 1.39
CA LEU A 561 -15.06 5.43 1.66
C LEU A 561 -16.33 5.52 0.79
N PRO A 562 -17.05 4.40 0.59
CA PRO A 562 -18.21 4.33 -0.27
C PRO A 562 -19.50 4.46 0.56
N LEU A 563 -20.66 4.16 -0.04
CA LEU A 563 -21.90 3.99 0.72
C LEU A 563 -21.81 2.72 1.60
N PHE A 564 -22.38 2.76 2.80
CA PHE A 564 -22.35 1.61 3.71
C PHE A 564 -23.54 0.68 3.50
N MET A 565 -23.32 -0.64 3.57
CA MET A 565 -24.38 -1.65 3.39
C MET A 565 -25.51 -1.50 4.41
N GLU A 566 -25.21 -1.02 5.63
CA GLU A 566 -26.18 -0.80 6.70
C GLU A 566 -27.29 0.21 6.35
N TYR A 567 -27.10 1.03 5.32
CA TYR A 567 -28.15 1.85 4.70
C TYR A 567 -29.39 1.04 4.32
N PHE A 568 -29.24 -0.16 3.76
CA PHE A 568 -30.37 -1.00 3.35
C PHE A 568 -31.20 -1.56 4.54
N LEU A 569 -30.72 -1.39 5.77
CA LEU A 569 -31.46 -1.77 6.99
C LEU A 569 -32.47 -0.69 7.44
N ALA A 570 -32.45 0.50 6.84
CA ALA A 570 -33.13 1.69 7.34
C ALA A 570 -34.24 2.27 6.47
N LEU A 571 -34.26 1.87 5.19
CA LEU A 571 -35.16 2.38 4.16
C LEU A 571 -36.66 2.15 4.48
N SER A 572 -37.55 2.83 3.77
CA SER A 572 -39.00 2.60 3.86
C SER A 572 -39.62 2.33 2.50
N HIS A 573 -40.75 1.63 2.50
CA HIS A 573 -41.62 1.61 1.32
C HIS A 573 -42.17 3.00 1.03
N CYS A 574 -42.42 3.27 -0.24
CA CYS A 574 -43.27 4.36 -0.67
C CYS A 574 -44.72 4.02 -0.29
N GLU A 575 -45.40 4.90 0.45
CA GLU A 575 -46.85 4.79 0.59
C GLU A 575 -47.48 5.13 -0.77
N GLU A 576 -48.20 4.18 -1.37
CA GLU A 576 -49.05 4.47 -2.53
C GLU A 576 -50.14 5.42 -2.05
N GLY A 577 -50.12 6.65 -2.55
CA GLY A 577 -50.97 7.72 -2.06
C GLY A 577 -52.44 7.34 -2.08
N SER A 578 -53.13 7.58 -0.98
CA SER A 578 -54.59 7.44 -0.89
C SER A 578 -55.26 8.54 -1.70
N GLU A 579 -55.33 8.35 -3.03
CA GLU A 579 -56.28 9.08 -3.86
C GLU A 579 -57.70 8.74 -3.37
N SER A 580 -58.48 9.80 -3.18
CA SER A 580 -59.78 9.78 -2.49
C SER A 580 -60.79 8.82 -3.12
N VAL A 581 -61.08 7.72 -2.41
CA VAL A 581 -62.31 6.94 -2.61
C VAL A 581 -63.43 7.58 -1.79
N GLU A 582 -63.88 8.76 -2.20
CA GLU A 582 -65.16 9.34 -1.80
C GLU A 582 -65.97 9.73 -3.04
N ASN A 583 -67.26 9.43 -3.00
CA ASN A 583 -68.30 9.69 -4.02
C ASN A 583 -68.41 8.72 -5.21
N LEU A 584 -68.92 7.52 -4.91
CA LEU A 584 -69.98 6.92 -5.73
C LEU A 584 -71.06 6.34 -4.81
N ALA A 585 -71.87 7.25 -4.24
CA ALA A 585 -73.13 6.88 -3.61
C ALA A 585 -74.14 6.45 -4.69
N GLU A 586 -74.99 5.48 -4.37
CA GLU A 586 -76.04 5.00 -5.26
C GLU A 586 -77.09 6.09 -5.52
N GLU A 587 -77.19 6.63 -6.74
CA GLU A 587 -78.43 7.29 -7.18
C GLU A 587 -78.99 6.71 -8.49
N LYS A 588 -80.27 6.37 -8.38
CA LYS A 588 -81.10 5.69 -9.38
C LYS A 588 -81.30 6.55 -10.63
N HIS A 589 -81.42 5.86 -11.77
CA HIS A 589 -82.07 6.38 -12.96
C HIS A 589 -83.34 7.19 -12.65
N LYS A 590 -83.38 8.45 -13.10
CA LYS A 590 -84.62 9.07 -13.55
C LYS A 590 -84.38 10.04 -14.72
N VAL A 591 -85.15 9.83 -15.79
CA VAL A 591 -85.06 10.55 -17.06
C VAL A 591 -85.73 11.93 -16.97
N PRO A 592 -85.15 12.97 -17.58
CA PRO A 592 -85.89 14.12 -18.12
C PRO A 592 -86.01 14.05 -19.68
N PRO A 593 -87.12 14.52 -20.27
CA PRO A 593 -87.38 14.48 -21.72
C PRO A 593 -86.75 15.68 -22.49
N PRO A 594 -86.74 15.67 -23.84
CA PRO A 594 -85.95 16.60 -24.66
C PRO A 594 -86.67 17.91 -24.99
N GLY A 595 -85.90 18.93 -25.42
CA GLY A 595 -86.42 20.22 -25.89
C GLY A 595 -85.36 21.18 -26.44
N ASP A 596 -85.06 21.03 -27.73
CA ASP A 596 -84.87 22.05 -28.78
C ASP A 596 -84.12 23.40 -28.57
N ALA A 597 -83.21 23.62 -29.53
CA ALA A 597 -83.04 24.82 -30.38
C ALA A 597 -81.98 25.91 -30.11
N ALA A 598 -81.45 26.40 -31.24
CA ALA A 598 -80.66 27.62 -31.53
C ALA A 598 -79.29 27.75 -30.84
N GLU A 599 -78.16 27.75 -31.57
CA GLU A 599 -77.68 28.81 -32.50
C GLU A 599 -77.54 30.19 -31.83
N LEU A 600 -76.31 30.66 -31.59
CA LEU A 600 -75.59 31.52 -32.57
C LEU A 600 -74.16 31.88 -32.13
N GLU A 601 -73.30 32.06 -33.13
CA GLU A 601 -72.00 32.74 -33.07
C GLU A 601 -72.22 34.26 -32.82
N THR A 602 -71.32 35.08 -32.27
CA THR A 602 -70.04 35.52 -32.87
C THR A 602 -69.41 36.64 -32.01
N ARG A 603 -68.06 36.77 -32.04
CA ARG A 603 -67.25 38.03 -31.97
C ARG A 603 -67.42 39.04 -30.80
N ALA A 604 -66.48 39.93 -30.49
CA ALA A 604 -65.01 40.02 -30.59
C ALA A 604 -64.56 41.37 -29.97
N GLN A 605 -63.38 41.44 -29.33
CA GLN A 605 -62.73 42.70 -28.83
C GLN A 605 -63.58 43.43 -27.74
N LYS A 606 -63.14 44.35 -26.87
CA LYS A 606 -61.87 44.89 -26.33
C LYS A 606 -62.23 45.40 -24.88
N ASP A 607 -61.36 45.80 -23.95
CA ASP A 607 -59.96 46.22 -24.01
C ASP A 607 -59.21 45.98 -22.65
N GLU A 608 -58.06 46.64 -22.45
CA GLU A 608 -57.18 46.73 -21.26
C GLU A 608 -57.84 47.14 -19.91
N GLY A 609 -57.25 46.73 -18.77
CA GLY A 609 -57.62 47.18 -17.41
C GLY A 609 -56.80 46.53 -16.29
N GLU A 610 -55.95 47.31 -15.61
CA GLU A 610 -54.93 46.90 -14.64
C GLU A 610 -55.41 46.55 -13.21
N GLU A 611 -54.46 45.98 -12.46
CA GLU A 611 -54.33 45.91 -10.98
C GLU A 611 -55.29 45.00 -10.18
N GLY A 612 -54.68 44.05 -9.48
CA GLY A 612 -55.34 43.17 -8.52
C GLY A 612 -54.66 43.20 -7.15
N GLU A 613 -55.47 43.13 -6.10
CA GLU A 613 -55.03 42.77 -4.75
C GLU A 613 -55.46 41.33 -4.47
N GLY A 614 -54.52 40.39 -4.50
CA GLY A 614 -54.74 38.98 -4.20
C GLY A 614 -53.98 38.57 -2.95
N GLU A 615 -54.70 38.09 -1.92
CA GLU A 615 -54.09 37.60 -0.69
C GLU A 615 -53.04 36.52 -0.96
N MET A 616 -51.81 36.75 -0.50
CA MET A 616 -50.75 35.74 -0.54
C MET A 616 -51.07 34.59 0.41
N SER A 617 -51.75 33.57 -0.11
CA SER A 617 -51.71 32.23 0.47
C SER A 617 -50.26 31.71 0.43
N MET A 618 -49.74 31.31 1.59
CA MET A 618 -48.40 30.75 1.71
C MET A 618 -48.35 29.43 0.92
N PRO A 619 -47.36 29.23 0.03
CA PRO A 619 -47.22 27.95 -0.67
C PRO A 619 -46.86 26.86 0.35
N SER A 620 -47.65 25.80 0.36
CA SER A 620 -47.34 24.54 1.06
C SER A 620 -45.94 24.05 0.67
N PRO A 621 -45.20 23.38 1.57
CA PRO A 621 -43.93 22.76 1.18
C PRO A 621 -44.17 21.75 0.04
N PRO A 622 -43.22 21.63 -0.91
CA PRO A 622 -43.39 20.69 -2.02
C PRO A 622 -43.58 19.28 -1.49
N SER A 623 -44.50 18.55 -2.10
CA SER A 623 -44.75 17.13 -1.82
C SER A 623 -43.46 16.33 -1.92
N HIS A 624 -43.33 15.30 -1.08
CA HIS A 624 -42.15 14.44 -1.02
C HIS A 624 -41.80 13.89 -2.42
N LEU A 625 -40.71 14.38 -2.99
CA LEU A 625 -40.07 13.78 -4.16
C LEU A 625 -39.59 12.38 -3.79
N MET A 626 -40.39 11.38 -4.15
CA MET A 626 -40.05 9.96 -4.01
C MET A 626 -38.89 9.61 -4.95
N TRP A 627 -37.89 8.89 -4.46
CA TRP A 627 -36.79 8.41 -5.31
C TRP A 627 -36.65 6.89 -5.27
N PRO A 628 -37.37 6.14 -6.13
CA PRO A 628 -37.37 4.67 -6.09
C PRO A 628 -36.02 4.08 -6.46
N LEU A 629 -35.52 3.11 -5.68
CA LEU A 629 -34.21 2.48 -5.90
C LEU A 629 -34.06 1.68 -7.22
N LEU A 630 -35.16 1.46 -7.96
CA LEU A 630 -35.15 0.88 -9.31
C LEU A 630 -35.70 1.83 -10.39
N GLU A 631 -35.63 3.15 -10.18
CA GLU A 631 -35.71 4.10 -11.28
C GLU A 631 -34.70 3.73 -12.39
N PRO A 632 -35.03 3.80 -13.70
CA PRO A 632 -34.18 3.23 -14.77
C PRO A 632 -32.73 3.67 -14.77
N SER A 633 -32.45 4.93 -14.40
CA SER A 633 -31.14 5.55 -14.28
C SER A 633 -30.30 4.94 -13.14
N LEU A 634 -30.90 4.77 -11.96
CA LEU A 634 -30.25 4.20 -10.77
C LEU A 634 -30.20 2.66 -10.81
N ALA A 635 -31.14 2.02 -11.51
CA ALA A 635 -31.23 0.58 -11.67
C ALA A 635 -30.07 -0.03 -12.48
N SER A 636 -29.47 0.73 -13.39
CA SER A 636 -28.28 0.37 -14.18
C SER A 636 -26.97 0.88 -13.59
N ALA A 637 -27.00 1.94 -12.76
CA ALA A 637 -25.81 2.48 -12.12
C ALA A 637 -25.14 1.48 -11.17
N ARG A 638 -23.80 1.42 -11.19
CA ARG A 638 -23.02 0.66 -10.21
C ARG A 638 -22.87 1.44 -8.92
N ILE A 639 -23.29 0.84 -7.81
CA ILE A 639 -23.15 1.38 -6.46
C ILE A 639 -21.98 0.68 -5.78
N TYR A 640 -21.05 1.48 -5.26
CA TYR A 640 -19.90 1.03 -4.49
C TYR A 640 -20.31 0.89 -3.01
N LEU A 641 -19.91 -0.20 -2.38
CA LEU A 641 -20.38 -0.60 -1.06
C LEU A 641 -19.26 -1.16 -0.18
N MET A 642 -19.45 -1.00 1.13
CA MET A 642 -18.62 -1.58 2.20
C MET A 642 -19.49 -1.77 3.46
N SER A 643 -19.16 -2.71 4.36
CA SER A 643 -19.79 -2.76 5.68
C SER A 643 -19.19 -1.70 6.62
N LEU A 644 -19.98 -1.14 7.55
CA LEU A 644 -19.45 -0.23 8.58
C LEU A 644 -18.33 -0.89 9.41
N GLU A 645 -18.42 -2.20 9.64
CA GLU A 645 -17.41 -2.98 10.37
C GLU A 645 -16.07 -3.02 9.63
N ASP A 646 -16.09 -3.26 8.32
CA ASP A 646 -14.87 -3.28 7.51
C ASP A 646 -14.27 -1.90 7.35
N ALA A 647 -15.09 -0.86 7.20
CA ALA A 647 -14.65 0.52 7.23
C ALA A 647 -13.90 0.84 8.54
N ALA A 648 -14.44 0.42 9.68
CA ALA A 648 -13.79 0.57 10.98
C ALA A 648 -12.45 -0.20 11.07
N LYS A 649 -12.42 -1.47 10.63
CA LYS A 649 -11.19 -2.29 10.56
C LYS A 649 -10.11 -1.61 9.71
N ALA A 650 -10.47 -1.18 8.49
CA ALA A 650 -9.55 -0.56 7.55
C ALA A 650 -8.98 0.77 8.06
N LEU A 651 -9.81 1.64 8.64
CA LEU A 651 -9.37 2.91 9.22
C LEU A 651 -8.40 2.72 10.39
N VAL A 652 -8.67 1.75 11.26
CA VAL A 652 -7.82 1.46 12.43
C VAL A 652 -6.52 0.79 12.01
N ALA A 653 -6.57 -0.20 11.11
CA ALA A 653 -5.39 -0.81 10.52
C ALA A 653 -4.50 0.25 9.83
N ALA A 654 -5.12 1.16 9.06
CA ALA A 654 -4.43 2.24 8.40
C ALA A 654 -3.78 3.26 9.35
N ALA A 655 -4.37 3.50 10.52
CA ALA A 655 -3.79 4.36 11.53
C ALA A 655 -2.60 3.70 12.24
N PHE A 656 -2.71 2.41 12.61
CA PHE A 656 -1.59 1.65 13.18
C PHE A 656 -0.46 1.36 12.19
N THR A 657 -0.77 1.34 10.89
CA THR A 657 0.21 1.17 9.80
C THR A 657 0.52 2.45 9.02
N PHE A 658 0.18 3.61 9.61
CA PHE A 658 0.27 4.93 8.97
C PHE A 658 1.55 5.22 8.17
N PRO A 659 2.78 4.84 8.61
CA PRO A 659 4.00 5.04 7.82
C PRO A 659 3.96 4.41 6.42
N LEU A 660 3.20 3.31 6.22
CA LEU A 660 3.00 2.64 4.93
C LEU A 660 2.04 3.41 4.00
N HIS A 661 1.35 4.42 4.50
CA HIS A 661 0.22 5.09 3.85
C HIS A 661 0.39 6.61 3.76
N ARG A 662 1.46 7.12 4.35
CA ARG A 662 1.86 8.53 4.35
C ARG A 662 1.90 9.12 2.95
N GLY A 663 1.19 10.23 2.76
CA GLY A 663 1.07 10.96 1.49
C GLY A 663 0.07 10.36 0.50
N LYS A 664 -0.60 9.25 0.83
CA LYS A 664 -1.51 8.54 -0.10
C LYS A 664 -2.98 8.90 0.15
N VAL A 665 -3.69 9.19 -0.94
CA VAL A 665 -5.15 9.18 -1.03
C VAL A 665 -5.56 7.82 -1.58
N LYS A 666 -6.60 7.20 -1.00
CA LYS A 666 -6.97 5.81 -1.26
C LYS A 666 -8.48 5.67 -1.30
N GLU A 667 -8.98 5.21 -2.42
CA GLU A 667 -10.36 4.76 -2.64
C GLU A 667 -10.47 3.28 -2.27
N LEU A 668 -11.43 2.98 -1.40
CA LEU A 668 -11.63 1.67 -0.80
C LEU A 668 -13.11 1.29 -0.82
N TYR A 669 -13.44 0.12 -1.37
CA TYR A 669 -14.77 -0.49 -1.30
C TYR A 669 -14.63 -2.02 -1.38
N THR A 670 -15.61 -2.78 -0.89
CA THR A 670 -15.58 -4.26 -0.90
C THR A 670 -16.51 -4.87 -1.93
N SER A 671 -17.46 -4.09 -2.46
CA SER A 671 -18.39 -4.53 -3.51
C SER A 671 -18.74 -3.38 -4.46
N SER A 672 -18.99 -3.70 -5.74
CA SER A 672 -19.50 -2.77 -6.76
C SER A 672 -20.59 -3.47 -7.56
N VAL A 673 -21.85 -3.11 -7.31
CA VAL A 673 -23.04 -3.83 -7.83
C VAL A 673 -24.12 -2.86 -8.30
N THR A 674 -24.91 -3.27 -9.29
CA THR A 674 -26.13 -2.58 -9.69
C THR A 674 -27.26 -2.80 -8.68
N MET A 675 -28.26 -1.91 -8.65
CA MET A 675 -29.45 -2.11 -7.79
C MET A 675 -30.24 -3.39 -8.14
N LYS A 676 -30.17 -3.84 -9.40
CA LYS A 676 -30.73 -5.15 -9.82
C LYS A 676 -29.96 -6.35 -9.24
N GLU A 677 -28.66 -6.23 -9.02
CA GLU A 677 -27.82 -7.26 -8.37
C GLU A 677 -27.99 -7.24 -6.85
N MET A 678 -28.12 -6.05 -6.28
CA MET A 678 -28.50 -5.86 -4.89
C MET A 678 -29.83 -6.55 -4.59
N GLN A 679 -30.91 -6.25 -5.34
CA GLN A 679 -32.20 -6.91 -5.12
C GLN A 679 -32.10 -8.43 -5.26
N ARG A 680 -31.37 -8.95 -6.27
CA ARG A 680 -31.16 -10.39 -6.44
C ARG A 680 -30.46 -11.01 -5.22
N THR A 681 -29.49 -10.33 -4.63
CA THR A 681 -28.73 -10.84 -3.47
C THR A 681 -29.56 -10.79 -2.19
N LEU A 682 -30.23 -9.67 -1.90
CA LEU A 682 -31.17 -9.58 -0.78
C LEU A 682 -32.34 -10.57 -0.91
N GLN A 683 -32.83 -10.83 -2.14
CA GLN A 683 -33.89 -11.81 -2.37
C GLN A 683 -33.44 -13.25 -2.11
N ARG A 684 -32.19 -13.60 -2.42
CA ARG A 684 -31.63 -14.95 -2.19
C ARG A 684 -31.59 -15.31 -0.70
N HIS A 685 -31.27 -14.35 0.17
CA HIS A 685 -31.18 -14.56 1.62
C HIS A 685 -32.42 -14.07 2.39
N ALA A 686 -33.52 -13.74 1.70
CA ALA A 686 -34.71 -13.15 2.30
C ALA A 686 -35.38 -14.10 3.33
N ASN A 687 -35.55 -13.61 4.55
CA ASN A 687 -36.11 -14.39 5.65
C ASN A 687 -37.57 -14.82 5.37
N LYS A 688 -37.85 -16.12 5.54
CA LYS A 688 -39.15 -16.75 5.20
C LYS A 688 -39.57 -16.55 3.74
N ALA A 689 -38.62 -16.42 2.81
CA ALA A 689 -38.86 -16.27 1.37
C ALA A 689 -39.81 -15.10 0.99
N ARG A 690 -39.85 -14.04 1.81
CA ARG A 690 -40.65 -12.85 1.49
C ARG A 690 -40.08 -12.12 0.27
N PRO A 691 -40.93 -11.51 -0.59
CA PRO A 691 -40.47 -10.80 -1.78
C PRO A 691 -39.88 -9.43 -1.41
N VAL A 692 -38.60 -9.23 -1.74
CA VAL A 692 -37.87 -7.96 -1.61
C VAL A 692 -38.07 -7.15 -2.89
N ARG A 693 -38.69 -5.97 -2.81
CA ARG A 693 -39.05 -5.14 -3.97
C ARG A 693 -38.49 -3.72 -3.86
N LEU A 694 -37.24 -3.51 -4.31
CA LEU A 694 -36.58 -2.19 -4.28
C LEU A 694 -37.28 -1.15 -5.17
N SER A 695 -38.11 -1.56 -6.13
CA SER A 695 -38.92 -0.64 -6.96
C SER A 695 -40.01 0.11 -6.20
N ARG A 696 -40.35 -0.32 -4.98
CA ARG A 696 -41.31 0.34 -4.08
C ARG A 696 -40.64 0.95 -2.84
N VAL A 697 -39.32 1.07 -2.83
CA VAL A 697 -38.53 1.57 -1.70
C VAL A 697 -37.94 2.93 -2.07
N ASP A 698 -38.29 3.96 -1.30
CA ASP A 698 -37.70 5.29 -1.42
C ASP A 698 -36.26 5.24 -0.90
N ALA A 699 -35.30 5.61 -1.74
CA ALA A 699 -33.88 5.68 -1.40
C ALA A 699 -33.62 6.57 -0.17
N LEU A 700 -34.40 7.64 0.00
CA LEU A 700 -34.21 8.59 1.09
C LEU A 700 -35.29 8.47 2.19
N GLY A 701 -36.18 7.49 2.05
CA GLY A 701 -37.28 7.22 2.98
C GLY A 701 -36.78 6.59 4.28
N GLU A 702 -37.33 7.04 5.41
CA GLU A 702 -37.06 6.51 6.74
C GLU A 702 -38.39 6.05 7.35
N GLN A 703 -38.43 4.84 7.91
CA GLN A 703 -39.64 4.35 8.56
C GLN A 703 -40.01 5.25 9.76
N PRO A 704 -41.28 5.66 9.92
CA PRO A 704 -41.73 6.43 11.07
C PRO A 704 -41.32 5.78 12.40
N GLY A 705 -40.72 6.57 13.29
CA GLY A 705 -40.21 6.08 14.58
C GLY A 705 -38.82 5.43 14.54
N ARG A 706 -38.18 5.32 13.37
CA ARG A 706 -36.73 5.09 13.29
C ARG A 706 -35.97 6.41 13.31
N GLU A 707 -34.75 6.36 13.83
CA GLU A 707 -33.82 7.48 13.92
C GLU A 707 -32.48 7.14 13.21
N PHE A 708 -32.54 6.40 12.10
CA PHE A 708 -31.37 6.05 11.29
C PHE A 708 -30.65 7.29 10.77
N TRP A 709 -31.36 8.27 10.21
CA TRP A 709 -30.73 9.52 9.78
C TRP A 709 -30.14 10.30 10.97
N ARG A 710 -30.49 9.95 12.22
CA ARG A 710 -29.83 10.44 13.44
C ARG A 710 -28.68 9.57 13.97
N VAL A 711 -28.34 8.44 13.35
CA VAL A 711 -27.09 7.68 13.67
C VAL A 711 -26.15 7.44 12.49
N ALA A 712 -26.63 7.50 11.24
CA ALA A 712 -25.83 7.34 10.03
C ALA A 712 -24.63 8.31 9.95
N TYR A 713 -23.47 7.81 9.52
CA TYR A 713 -22.29 8.64 9.24
C TYR A 713 -22.54 9.56 8.05
N TRP A 714 -22.91 9.00 6.90
CA TRP A 714 -23.36 9.76 5.74
C TRP A 714 -24.76 10.35 6.01
N PRO A 715 -24.91 11.70 6.08
CA PRO A 715 -26.23 12.33 6.22
C PRO A 715 -27.08 12.11 4.97
N ARG A 716 -28.41 12.22 5.08
CA ARG A 716 -29.38 12.03 3.98
C ARG A 716 -28.95 12.73 2.67
N ALA A 717 -28.50 13.99 2.76
CA ALA A 717 -28.06 14.75 1.60
C ALA A 717 -26.73 14.25 0.98
N HIS A 718 -25.82 13.68 1.78
CA HIS A 718 -24.62 13.04 1.22
C HIS A 718 -24.99 11.71 0.54
N THR A 719 -25.87 10.91 1.15
CA THR A 719 -26.37 9.67 0.53
C THR A 719 -27.09 9.95 -0.79
N GLN A 720 -27.87 11.03 -0.85
CA GLN A 720 -28.43 11.50 -2.12
C GLN A 720 -27.33 11.76 -3.15
N GLN A 721 -26.31 12.54 -2.80
CA GLN A 721 -25.19 12.84 -3.69
C GLN A 721 -24.44 11.58 -4.16
N PHE A 722 -24.23 10.58 -3.28
CA PHE A 722 -23.63 9.29 -3.65
C PHE A 722 -24.38 8.59 -4.78
N LEU A 723 -25.72 8.61 -4.74
CA LEU A 723 -26.57 7.97 -5.73
C LEU A 723 -26.59 8.78 -7.05
N GLU A 724 -26.66 10.11 -6.96
CA GLU A 724 -26.57 11.01 -8.12
C GLU A 724 -25.24 10.84 -8.87
N CYS A 725 -24.11 10.86 -8.14
CA CYS A 725 -22.77 10.64 -8.70
C CYS A 725 -22.62 9.27 -9.35
N ALA A 726 -23.23 8.22 -8.78
CA ALA A 726 -23.21 6.89 -9.40
C ALA A 726 -23.97 6.83 -10.73
N VAL A 727 -25.12 7.53 -10.82
CA VAL A 727 -25.88 7.68 -12.07
C VAL A 727 -25.07 8.48 -13.11
N GLU A 728 -24.47 9.60 -12.70
CA GLU A 728 -23.61 10.38 -13.60
C GLU A 728 -22.41 9.57 -14.11
N PHE A 729 -21.73 8.86 -13.22
CA PHE A 729 -20.58 8.02 -13.56
C PHE A 729 -20.95 6.92 -14.56
N ALA A 730 -22.09 6.25 -14.35
CA ALA A 730 -22.61 5.25 -15.29
C ALA A 730 -22.90 5.84 -16.68
N ARG A 731 -23.50 7.04 -16.73
CA ARG A 731 -23.74 7.79 -17.98
C ARG A 731 -22.43 8.15 -18.69
N TYR A 732 -21.44 8.69 -17.98
CA TYR A 732 -20.12 9.01 -18.56
C TYR A 732 -19.41 7.77 -19.10
N ALA A 733 -19.44 6.66 -18.36
CA ALA A 733 -18.86 5.39 -18.80
C ALA A 733 -19.56 4.85 -20.06
N GLN A 734 -20.89 4.93 -20.13
CA GLN A 734 -21.64 4.54 -21.32
C GLN A 734 -21.27 5.41 -22.55
N THR A 735 -21.22 6.74 -22.39
CA THR A 735 -20.80 7.63 -23.50
C THR A 735 -19.37 7.36 -23.96
N ALA A 736 -18.45 7.01 -23.05
CA ALA A 736 -17.08 6.63 -23.41
C ALA A 736 -17.04 5.31 -24.21
N VAL A 737 -17.86 4.32 -23.83
CA VAL A 737 -18.00 3.06 -24.59
C VAL A 737 -18.59 3.31 -25.97
N GLU A 738 -19.66 4.10 -26.08
CA GLU A 738 -20.28 4.45 -27.37
C GLU A 738 -19.29 5.21 -28.29
N ALA A 739 -18.52 6.14 -27.73
CA ALA A 739 -17.51 6.90 -28.46
C ALA A 739 -16.34 6.03 -28.97
N SER A 740 -15.86 5.06 -28.18
CA SER A 740 -14.77 4.18 -28.60
C SER A 740 -15.24 3.02 -29.51
N ALA A 741 -16.50 2.57 -29.37
CA ALA A 741 -17.13 1.65 -30.32
C ALA A 741 -17.25 2.29 -31.72
N ALA A 742 -17.55 3.59 -31.78
CA ALA A 742 -17.55 4.35 -33.04
C ALA A 742 -16.16 4.47 -33.71
N VAL A 743 -15.07 4.21 -32.97
CA VAL A 743 -13.68 4.18 -33.47
C VAL A 743 -13.24 2.74 -33.83
N GLY A 744 -14.09 1.74 -33.63
CA GLY A 744 -13.80 0.33 -33.96
C GLY A 744 -12.89 -0.38 -32.94
N GLY A 745 -12.78 0.16 -31.73
CA GLY A 745 -12.13 -0.53 -30.61
C GLY A 745 -13.06 -1.53 -29.95
N ASP A 746 -12.56 -2.74 -29.69
CA ASP A 746 -13.22 -3.71 -28.81
C ASP A 746 -12.99 -3.29 -27.35
N ILE A 747 -14.05 -3.14 -26.56
CA ILE A 747 -13.97 -2.55 -25.21
C ILE A 747 -14.48 -3.55 -24.19
N ASP A 748 -13.63 -3.89 -23.22
CA ASP A 748 -14.06 -4.65 -22.07
C ASP A 748 -14.98 -3.81 -21.17
N SER A 749 -16.23 -4.24 -21.07
CA SER A 749 -17.26 -3.68 -20.17
C SER A 749 -16.87 -3.68 -18.68
N THR A 750 -15.83 -4.41 -18.27
CA THR A 750 -15.27 -4.35 -16.91
C THR A 750 -14.65 -2.99 -16.57
N THR A 751 -14.32 -2.16 -17.57
CA THR A 751 -13.74 -0.81 -17.38
C THR A 751 -14.68 0.21 -16.73
N MET A 752 -15.98 -0.10 -16.58
CA MET A 752 -16.98 0.77 -15.92
C MET A 752 -16.93 0.77 -14.39
N VAL A 753 -15.74 0.70 -13.80
CA VAL A 753 -15.54 0.54 -12.34
C VAL A 753 -14.48 1.54 -11.87
N LEU A 754 -14.80 2.35 -10.85
CA LEU A 754 -13.82 3.23 -10.19
C LEU A 754 -12.62 2.38 -9.74
N PRO A 755 -11.40 2.65 -10.24
CA PRO A 755 -10.27 1.76 -10.02
C PRO A 755 -9.93 1.68 -8.54
N VAL A 756 -9.95 0.46 -7.99
CA VAL A 756 -9.52 0.21 -6.61
C VAL A 756 -8.06 0.60 -6.47
N SER A 757 -7.80 1.80 -5.93
CA SER A 757 -6.44 2.29 -5.69
C SER A 757 -5.65 1.43 -4.68
N GLN A 758 -6.36 0.70 -3.83
CA GLN A 758 -5.82 -0.26 -2.88
C GLN A 758 -6.91 -1.26 -2.43
N SER A 759 -6.59 -2.57 -2.42
CA SER A 759 -7.52 -3.61 -1.94
C SER A 759 -7.68 -3.60 -0.41
N PHE A 760 -8.75 -4.21 0.10
CA PHE A 760 -8.98 -4.32 1.54
C PHE A 760 -7.89 -5.15 2.23
N GLU A 761 -7.41 -6.19 1.54
CA GLU A 761 -6.36 -7.12 1.92
C GLU A 761 -4.96 -6.49 1.87
N ASP A 762 -4.79 -5.35 1.18
CA ASP A 762 -3.58 -4.54 1.31
C ASP A 762 -3.55 -3.74 2.63
N LEU A 763 -4.71 -3.41 3.21
CA LEU A 763 -4.82 -2.66 4.47
C LEU A 763 -4.90 -3.57 5.69
N THR A 764 -5.67 -4.64 5.61
CA THR A 764 -5.95 -5.54 6.73
C THR A 764 -5.55 -6.98 6.38
N ASP A 765 -5.22 -7.78 7.39
CA ASP A 765 -4.97 -9.22 7.21
C ASP A 765 -6.27 -10.05 7.33
N ILE A 766 -7.43 -9.40 7.27
CA ILE A 766 -8.78 -9.97 7.43
C ILE A 766 -9.49 -9.88 6.07
N ALA A 767 -10.26 -10.91 5.71
CA ALA A 767 -11.10 -10.85 4.51
C ALA A 767 -12.24 -9.81 4.70
N PRO A 768 -12.59 -9.03 3.67
CA PRO A 768 -13.75 -8.14 3.74
C PRO A 768 -15.04 -8.95 3.81
N LEU A 769 -16.06 -8.43 4.50
CA LEU A 769 -17.39 -9.03 4.48
C LEU A 769 -18.00 -8.85 3.08
N THR A 770 -18.34 -9.95 2.42
CA THR A 770 -18.99 -9.92 1.11
C THR A 770 -20.45 -9.48 1.23
N LEU A 771 -21.04 -9.01 0.13
CA LEU A 771 -22.45 -8.62 0.11
C LEU A 771 -23.38 -9.80 0.43
N ASP A 772 -23.05 -11.01 -0.01
CA ASP A 772 -23.78 -12.24 0.27
C ASP A 772 -23.75 -12.59 1.76
N GLU A 773 -22.58 -12.60 2.40
CA GLU A 773 -22.45 -12.86 3.85
C GLU A 773 -23.15 -11.77 4.67
N TRP A 774 -23.03 -10.50 4.27
CA TRP A 774 -23.75 -9.40 4.91
C TRP A 774 -25.27 -9.58 4.81
N ALA A 775 -25.76 -10.03 3.65
CA ALA A 775 -27.18 -10.29 3.40
C ALA A 775 -27.69 -11.55 4.11
N GLU A 776 -26.84 -12.55 4.35
CA GLU A 776 -27.18 -13.69 5.19
C GLU A 776 -27.32 -13.27 6.65
N ASN A 777 -26.30 -12.60 7.19
CA ASN A 777 -26.22 -12.12 8.57
C ASN A 777 -27.35 -11.14 8.93
N ASN A 778 -27.76 -10.28 7.98
CA ASN A 778 -28.82 -9.30 8.17
C ASN A 778 -30.18 -9.70 7.59
N SER A 779 -30.33 -10.92 7.05
CA SER A 779 -31.55 -11.48 6.46
C SER A 779 -32.83 -11.08 7.17
N LYS A 780 -32.92 -11.36 8.48
CA LYS A 780 -34.10 -11.03 9.31
C LYS A 780 -34.41 -9.53 9.35
N ARG A 781 -33.39 -8.67 9.39
CA ARG A 781 -33.51 -7.22 9.58
C ARG A 781 -33.97 -6.52 8.30
N TYR A 782 -33.26 -6.66 7.17
CA TYR A 782 -33.74 -6.01 5.94
C TYR A 782 -35.03 -6.66 5.44
N THR A 783 -35.29 -7.95 5.67
CA THR A 783 -36.56 -8.54 5.22
C THR A 783 -37.76 -8.01 6.00
N GLN A 784 -37.58 -7.56 7.25
CA GLN A 784 -38.64 -6.83 7.97
C GLN A 784 -38.91 -5.43 7.39
N VAL A 785 -37.95 -4.87 6.66
CA VAL A 785 -37.93 -3.47 6.19
C VAL A 785 -38.31 -3.35 4.72
N LEU A 786 -37.84 -4.28 3.89
CA LEU A 786 -37.91 -4.26 2.42
C LEU A 786 -38.86 -5.30 1.83
N ALA A 787 -39.41 -6.21 2.64
CA ALA A 787 -40.44 -7.13 2.14
C ALA A 787 -41.70 -6.35 1.83
N ALA A 788 -42.29 -6.59 0.65
CA ALA A 788 -43.65 -6.12 0.39
C ALA A 788 -44.62 -6.74 1.39
N HIS A 789 -45.52 -5.91 1.93
CA HIS A 789 -46.67 -6.35 2.72
C HIS A 789 -47.76 -6.94 1.83
#